data_AF-A0AAW1HBL4-F1
#
_entry.id   AF-A0AAW1HBL4-F1
#
_cell.length_a   1.000
_cell.length_b   1.000
_cell.length_c   1.000
_cell.angle_alpha   90.00
_cell.angle_beta   90.00
_cell.angle_gamma   90.00
#
_symmetry.space_group_name_H-M   'P 1'
#
loop_
_entity.id
_entity.type
_entity.pdbx_description
1 polymer ?
#
loop_
_entity_poly.entity_id
_entity_poly.type
_entity_poly.pdbx_seq_one_letter_code
_entity_poly.pdbx_strand_id
1 'polypeptide(L)'
;MLSLFLLVLQLLPVLNVAVGSNISMPNCVDHCGDVQIPYPFGIGPNCYREPPYEIICNASLGSPKPFLRESNFEVLDIIWPGRYSQRDPWEMNRDDTFRQKMTVGMPRQNICTSDGAKEIRSYDFKGSPYSLDSSVLMMEGCGGSAVVKNRYGKIVGGCASICASDAAHINATTCYGVGCCHDDIQFDIDYYEIAVVFEQRFKANTCNTSVAVIDSGSMLNLTGTLSSLEIIPTTLSWSPTFTKPYQFERKANVSCYSLSRDLWRCDCQIFYEGNPYVPNGCQVVKECTKCRGRCGVGYSSSTGSRYYYCRKHPLFRRAPFLGFFIGMGVVLLALSSYWLCRFLKRRIEIKRKAEHFKRNGGLLLQQQMSSDEGAVETTKIFAVTELEIATDNFNESRILGQGGQGTVYKGMLINGKIVAIKKAKMVDESQVEQFVNEVVILSQINHRNVVKLLGCCLETEIPILVYEFVPNGTLYEHLHGQSEDFHVGWKMRLQIAAESAGAVAYLHSSSSTPIYHRDIKSANILLDEKYRAKVSDFGTSKAINIDQTHVTTVVLGTYGYLDPEYFQSHQFTEKSDVYSFGVVLVELITGKKPLCPTGDGGWISLATEFLTHMEESRLLDMLDARIIDEGKEIEFMAVAELARKCLNMNGKLRPTMREIIVQLDGIRSAQMRILTDLRPAETNHAITEAINSDGDPFGKGMFFADDDLPACSVEILPLMTCN
;
A
#
# COMPACT_ATOMS: atom_id res chain seq x y z
N MET A 1 18.22 23.75 3.42
CA MET A 1 17.79 25.17 3.36
C MET A 1 16.27 25.27 3.21
N LEU A 2 15.52 25.01 4.28
CA LEU A 2 14.08 25.32 4.35
C LEU A 2 13.60 25.46 5.81
N SER A 3 14.41 25.02 6.78
CA SER A 3 14.11 25.16 8.21
C SER A 3 14.58 26.49 8.83
N LEU A 4 15.34 27.33 8.11
CA LEU A 4 15.81 28.64 8.61
C LEU A 4 14.91 29.82 8.20
N PHE A 5 13.92 29.59 7.32
CA PHE A 5 13.03 30.64 6.81
C PHE A 5 11.73 30.79 7.63
N LEU A 6 11.46 29.87 8.56
CA LEU A 6 10.24 29.87 9.39
C LEU A 6 10.41 30.55 10.76
N LEU A 7 11.63 30.91 11.15
CA LEU A 7 11.93 31.49 12.47
C LEU A 7 12.06 33.02 12.47
N VAL A 8 12.05 33.67 11.29
CA VAL A 8 12.19 35.14 11.17
C VAL A 8 10.83 35.86 11.04
N LEU A 9 9.71 35.12 11.01
CA LEU A 9 8.36 35.69 10.88
C LEU A 9 7.58 35.85 12.20
N GLN A 10 8.23 35.65 13.36
CA GLN A 10 7.58 35.76 14.69
C GLN A 10 7.99 36.99 15.52
N LEU A 11 8.71 37.95 14.96
CA LEU A 11 9.07 39.19 15.68
C LEU A 11 8.83 40.43 14.81
N LEU A 12 7.55 40.81 14.70
CA LEU A 12 7.18 42.21 14.50
C LEU A 12 6.25 42.60 15.66
N PRO A 13 6.55 43.67 16.42
CA PRO A 13 5.63 44.15 17.43
C PRO A 13 4.42 44.71 16.69
N VAL A 14 3.24 44.14 16.98
CA VAL A 14 1.97 44.78 16.60
C VAL A 14 1.91 46.05 17.42
N LEU A 15 2.20 47.19 16.79
CA LEU A 15 1.74 48.48 17.28
C LEU A 15 0.21 48.38 17.38
N ASN A 16 -0.30 48.30 18.61
CA ASN A 16 -1.70 48.56 18.88
C ASN A 16 -1.96 50.03 18.57
N VAL A 17 -2.19 50.33 17.30
CA VAL A 17 -2.93 51.53 16.91
C VAL A 17 -4.34 51.30 17.42
N ALA A 18 -4.75 52.10 18.41
CA ALA A 18 -6.14 52.15 18.83
C ALA A 18 -6.99 52.33 17.57
N VAL A 19 -7.77 51.30 17.23
CA VAL A 19 -8.68 51.35 16.09
C VAL A 19 -9.72 52.41 16.44
N GLY A 20 -9.60 53.57 15.78
CA GLY A 20 -10.58 54.63 15.88
C GLY A 20 -11.96 54.08 15.54
N SER A 21 -12.96 54.57 16.25
CA SER A 21 -14.34 54.15 16.05
C SER A 21 -14.79 54.39 14.60
N ASN A 22 -15.49 53.42 14.01
CA ASN A 22 -16.01 53.53 12.65
C ASN A 22 -17.24 54.45 12.54
N ILE A 23 -17.63 55.10 13.65
CA ILE A 23 -18.86 55.86 13.77
C ILE A 23 -18.65 57.35 14.05
N SER A 24 -17.50 57.75 14.63
CA SER A 24 -17.11 59.14 14.89
C SER A 24 -15.97 59.58 13.95
N MET A 25 -15.68 60.89 13.92
CA MET A 25 -14.51 61.39 13.20
C MET A 25 -13.20 60.87 13.81
N PRO A 26 -12.11 60.72 13.03
CA PRO A 26 -10.82 60.29 13.57
C PRO A 26 -10.38 61.16 14.75
N ASN A 27 -9.93 60.53 15.84
CA ASN A 27 -9.54 61.17 17.11
C ASN A 27 -10.67 61.81 17.92
N CYS A 28 -11.94 61.57 17.56
CA CYS A 28 -13.10 62.03 18.32
C CYS A 28 -13.71 60.90 19.14
N VAL A 29 -14.16 61.25 20.34
CA VAL A 29 -14.85 60.32 21.24
C VAL A 29 -16.18 59.92 20.63
N ASP A 30 -16.46 58.61 20.65
CA ASP A 30 -17.63 57.99 20.01
C ASP A 30 -18.74 57.61 20.99
N HIS A 31 -18.58 57.92 22.28
CA HIS A 31 -19.54 57.65 23.33
C HIS A 31 -19.52 58.72 24.43
N CYS A 32 -20.65 58.90 25.09
CA CYS A 32 -20.77 59.65 26.34
C CYS A 32 -21.73 58.91 27.26
N GLY A 33 -21.20 58.35 28.36
CA GLY A 33 -21.95 57.37 29.14
C GLY A 33 -22.32 56.16 28.27
N ASP A 34 -23.60 55.80 28.26
CA ASP A 34 -24.14 54.67 27.49
C ASP A 34 -24.56 55.05 26.06
N VAL A 35 -24.46 56.33 25.68
CA VAL A 35 -24.94 56.84 24.39
C VAL A 35 -23.80 56.88 23.39
N GLN A 36 -24.01 56.25 22.23
CA GLN A 36 -23.09 56.35 21.09
C GLN A 36 -23.25 57.71 20.40
N ILE A 37 -22.12 58.36 20.09
CA ILE A 37 -22.05 59.69 19.46
C ILE A 37 -21.49 59.52 18.04
N PRO A 38 -22.36 59.23 17.04
CA PRO A 38 -21.94 59.11 15.65
C PRO A 38 -21.82 60.48 14.99
N TYR A 39 -20.88 60.64 14.07
CA TYR A 39 -20.84 61.81 13.18
C TYR A 39 -22.16 61.89 12.37
N PRO A 40 -22.83 63.04 12.24
CA PRO A 40 -22.33 64.42 12.36
C PRO A 40 -22.22 64.97 13.79
N PHE A 41 -22.69 64.24 14.81
CA PHE A 41 -22.53 64.64 16.21
C PHE A 41 -21.11 64.39 16.70
N GLY A 42 -20.68 65.20 17.67
CA GLY A 42 -19.35 65.05 18.24
C GLY A 42 -19.13 65.89 19.49
N ILE A 43 -18.15 65.47 20.28
CA ILE A 43 -17.75 66.12 21.53
C ILE A 43 -16.43 66.85 21.30
N GLY A 44 -16.42 68.16 21.55
CA GLY A 44 -15.23 68.99 21.40
C GLY A 44 -14.97 69.50 19.97
N PRO A 45 -13.99 70.39 19.82
CA PRO A 45 -13.76 71.11 18.57
C PRO A 45 -13.34 70.15 17.43
N ASN A 46 -13.87 70.39 16.23
CA ASN A 46 -13.64 69.61 15.01
C ASN A 46 -14.24 68.18 14.99
N CYS A 47 -15.02 67.80 16.01
CA CYS A 47 -15.61 66.46 16.08
C CYS A 47 -17.06 66.38 15.60
N TYR A 48 -17.74 67.52 15.56
CA TYR A 48 -19.09 67.67 15.02
C TYR A 48 -19.06 68.47 13.71
N ARG A 49 -20.13 68.39 12.94
CA ARG A 49 -20.20 69.04 11.61
C ARG A 49 -20.43 70.55 11.68
N GLU A 50 -21.49 70.94 12.37
CA GLU A 50 -21.98 72.32 12.53
C GLU A 50 -22.42 72.52 13.98
N PRO A 51 -22.45 73.76 14.52
CA PRO A 51 -22.74 74.02 15.93
C PRO A 51 -23.96 73.30 16.51
N PRO A 52 -25.09 73.13 15.80
CA PRO A 52 -26.23 72.38 16.34
C PRO A 52 -25.98 70.91 16.65
N TYR A 53 -24.93 70.30 16.06
CA TYR A 53 -24.54 68.91 16.27
C TYR A 53 -23.52 68.73 17.41
N GLU A 54 -23.11 69.82 18.08
CA GLU A 54 -22.19 69.75 19.21
C GLU A 54 -22.85 69.10 20.43
N ILE A 55 -22.20 68.07 20.98
CA ILE A 55 -22.59 67.38 22.20
C ILE A 55 -21.64 67.78 23.33
N ILE A 56 -22.19 68.30 24.42
CA ILE A 56 -21.46 68.46 25.68
C ILE A 56 -21.60 67.17 26.48
N CYS A 57 -20.49 66.49 26.73
CA CYS A 57 -20.46 65.36 27.66
C CYS A 57 -20.14 65.87 29.08
N ASN A 58 -21.15 65.97 29.94
CA ASN A 58 -20.98 66.46 31.31
C ASN A 58 -20.66 65.29 32.25
N ALA A 59 -19.50 65.33 32.91
CA ALA A 59 -18.99 64.27 33.78
C ALA A 59 -19.26 64.48 35.29
N SER A 60 -20.01 65.51 35.68
CA SER A 60 -20.09 65.95 37.08
C SER A 60 -20.93 65.09 38.05
N LEU A 61 -21.57 64.00 37.60
CA LEU A 61 -22.55 63.22 38.40
C LEU A 61 -22.26 61.70 38.49
N GLY A 62 -21.02 61.27 38.20
CA GLY A 62 -20.59 59.87 38.30
C GLY A 62 -20.56 59.15 36.95
N SER A 63 -21.68 59.09 36.23
CA SER A 63 -21.72 58.70 34.81
C SER A 63 -21.79 59.93 33.90
N PRO A 64 -20.98 60.01 32.83
CA PRO A 64 -21.05 61.13 31.89
C PRO A 64 -22.39 61.14 31.14
N LYS A 65 -23.05 62.29 31.06
CA LYS A 65 -24.32 62.46 30.35
C LYS A 65 -24.15 63.42 29.16
N PRO A 66 -24.64 63.08 27.96
CA PRO A 66 -24.56 63.95 26.79
C PRO A 66 -25.70 64.98 26.77
N PHE A 67 -25.38 66.22 26.39
CA PHE A 67 -26.35 67.30 26.23
C PHE A 67 -26.14 68.01 24.89
N LEU A 68 -27.22 68.39 24.21
CA LEU A 68 -27.16 69.27 23.04
C LEU A 68 -26.70 70.67 23.45
N ARG A 69 -25.68 71.23 22.78
CA ARG A 69 -25.10 72.53 23.15
C ARG A 69 -26.11 73.68 23.10
N GLU A 70 -26.93 73.74 22.06
CA GLU A 70 -27.82 74.88 21.81
C GLU A 70 -29.07 74.87 22.70
N SER A 71 -29.66 73.70 22.94
CA SER A 71 -30.92 73.54 23.69
C SER A 71 -30.74 73.06 25.13
N ASN A 72 -29.56 72.53 25.48
CA ASN A 72 -29.25 71.92 26.77
C ASN A 72 -30.16 70.73 27.13
N PHE A 73 -30.70 70.02 26.14
CA PHE A 73 -31.44 68.77 26.36
C PHE A 73 -30.49 67.60 26.51
N GLU A 74 -30.75 66.72 27.49
CA GLU A 74 -30.02 65.46 27.65
C GLU A 74 -30.30 64.57 26.43
N VAL A 75 -29.28 63.98 25.82
CA VAL A 75 -29.47 63.04 24.72
C VAL A 75 -29.57 61.63 25.30
N LEU A 76 -30.68 60.96 25.04
CA LEU A 76 -30.96 59.61 25.56
C LEU A 76 -30.54 58.53 24.55
N ASP A 77 -30.77 58.75 23.26
CA ASP A 77 -30.32 57.84 22.20
C ASP A 77 -30.19 58.56 20.86
N ILE A 78 -29.26 58.12 20.02
CA ILE A 78 -29.07 58.61 18.65
C ILE A 78 -29.22 57.44 17.67
N ILE A 79 -30.27 57.51 16.85
CA ILE A 79 -30.57 56.54 15.81
C ILE A 79 -30.02 57.06 14.47
N TRP A 80 -29.09 56.29 13.90
CA TRP A 80 -28.37 56.65 12.68
C TRP A 80 -28.23 55.44 11.73
N PRO A 81 -28.01 55.65 10.42
CA PRO A 81 -28.21 54.60 9.42
C PRO A 81 -27.30 53.37 9.55
N GLY A 82 -26.10 53.51 10.13
CA GLY A 82 -25.19 52.38 10.34
C GLY A 82 -25.51 51.52 11.56
N ARG A 83 -26.43 51.95 12.44
CA ARG A 83 -26.84 51.18 13.63
C ARG A 83 -27.86 50.08 13.30
N TYR A 84 -28.67 50.26 12.26
CA TYR A 84 -29.84 49.43 11.94
C TYR A 84 -29.60 48.29 10.93
N SER A 85 -28.36 48.06 10.48
CA SER A 85 -28.00 47.00 9.51
C SER A 85 -28.34 45.55 9.96
N GLN A 86 -28.87 45.36 11.18
CA GLN A 86 -29.22 44.05 11.75
C GLN A 86 -30.72 43.79 12.02
N ARG A 87 -31.65 44.75 11.85
CA ARG A 87 -33.09 44.51 12.06
C ARG A 87 -33.95 44.98 10.86
N ASP A 88 -34.79 44.07 10.40
CA ASP A 88 -35.90 44.12 9.43
C ASP A 88 -35.76 44.84 8.06
N PRO A 89 -35.85 44.09 6.95
CA PRO A 89 -36.18 44.57 5.61
C PRO A 89 -37.68 44.73 5.33
N TRP A 90 -38.59 44.22 6.18
CA TRP A 90 -40.04 44.24 5.89
C TRP A 90 -40.82 45.37 6.58
N GLU A 91 -40.17 46.18 7.43
CA GLU A 91 -40.63 47.52 7.79
C GLU A 91 -40.21 48.58 6.75
N MET A 92 -39.84 48.17 5.54
CA MET A 92 -39.54 49.06 4.44
C MET A 92 -40.83 49.57 3.78
N ASN A 93 -41.72 50.15 4.59
CA ASN A 93 -42.85 50.93 4.13
C ASN A 93 -42.34 52.33 3.80
N ARG A 94 -42.62 52.79 2.57
CA ARG A 94 -41.93 53.88 1.87
C ARG A 94 -42.02 55.28 2.49
N ASP A 95 -42.62 55.46 3.67
CA ASP A 95 -42.79 56.79 4.27
C ASP A 95 -42.37 56.92 5.75
N ASP A 96 -42.25 55.85 6.56
CA ASP A 96 -42.07 55.98 8.03
C ASP A 96 -40.63 55.73 8.54
N THR A 97 -39.76 55.13 7.72
CA THR A 97 -38.39 54.72 8.10
C THR A 97 -37.28 55.66 7.61
N PHE A 98 -37.64 56.84 7.11
CA PHE A 98 -36.72 57.68 6.32
C PHE A 98 -35.92 58.69 7.13
N ARG A 99 -36.25 58.89 8.42
CA ARG A 99 -35.66 59.96 9.22
C ARG A 99 -34.72 59.39 10.27
N GLN A 100 -33.55 59.99 10.38
CA GLN A 100 -32.64 59.72 11.48
C GLN A 100 -33.28 60.33 12.72
N LYS A 101 -33.32 59.60 13.82
CA LYS A 101 -34.07 59.99 15.03
C LYS A 101 -33.10 60.18 16.19
N MET A 102 -33.45 61.05 17.12
CA MET A 102 -32.72 61.26 18.36
C MET A 102 -33.74 61.43 19.46
N THR A 103 -33.62 60.62 20.50
CA THR A 103 -34.44 60.78 21.70
C THR A 103 -33.71 61.72 22.64
N VAL A 104 -34.35 62.83 22.99
CA VAL A 104 -33.84 63.80 23.93
C VAL A 104 -34.73 63.87 25.17
N GLY A 105 -34.13 64.27 26.28
CA GLY A 105 -34.78 64.52 27.52
C GLY A 105 -35.29 65.96 27.61
N MET A 106 -36.59 66.16 27.42
CA MET A 106 -37.23 67.47 27.59
C MET A 106 -37.82 67.62 28.99
N PRO A 107 -37.82 68.83 29.57
CA PRO A 107 -38.36 69.04 30.90
C PRO A 107 -39.89 68.94 30.90
N ARG A 108 -40.43 68.21 31.89
CA ARG A 108 -41.86 68.18 32.19
C ARG A 108 -42.35 69.55 32.68
N GLN A 109 -43.58 69.92 32.37
CA GLN A 109 -44.17 71.19 32.82
C GLN A 109 -45.30 70.96 33.82
N ASN A 110 -45.20 71.58 35.00
CA ASN A 110 -46.27 71.67 36.00
C ASN A 110 -47.06 72.97 35.79
N ILE A 111 -48.38 72.87 35.74
CA ILE A 111 -49.27 74.00 35.49
C ILE A 111 -50.23 74.18 36.67
N CYS A 112 -50.39 75.43 37.09
CA CYS A 112 -51.34 75.84 38.11
C CYS A 112 -52.58 76.47 37.46
N THR A 113 -53.76 76.10 37.95
CA THR A 113 -55.06 76.65 37.53
C THR A 113 -55.21 78.17 37.75
N SER A 114 -54.39 78.78 38.61
CA SER A 114 -54.28 80.23 38.82
C SER A 114 -53.83 81.01 37.59
N ASP A 115 -53.14 80.34 36.66
CA ASP A 115 -52.37 80.99 35.62
C ASP A 115 -53.23 81.37 34.39
N GLY A 116 -54.51 81.00 34.38
CA GLY A 116 -55.44 81.26 33.27
C GLY A 116 -55.07 80.51 31.98
N ALA A 117 -55.67 80.91 30.86
CA ALA A 117 -55.19 80.49 29.54
C ALA A 117 -53.88 81.23 29.27
N LYS A 118 -52.75 80.52 29.34
CA LYS A 118 -51.43 81.10 29.16
C LYS A 118 -50.54 80.18 28.33
N GLU A 119 -49.81 80.77 27.39
CA GLU A 119 -48.74 80.11 26.65
C GLU A 119 -47.66 79.64 27.64
N ILE A 120 -47.33 78.34 27.62
CA ILE A 120 -46.52 77.75 28.70
C ILE A 120 -45.05 77.74 28.31
N ARG A 121 -44.72 77.11 27.19
CA ARG A 121 -43.42 77.19 26.53
C ARG A 121 -43.58 76.91 25.04
N SER A 122 -42.74 77.58 24.27
CA SER A 122 -42.50 77.29 22.86
C SER A 122 -41.10 76.76 22.66
N TYR A 123 -40.94 75.79 21.77
CA TYR A 123 -39.64 75.31 21.33
C TYR A 123 -39.50 75.63 19.85
N ASP A 124 -38.45 76.37 19.50
CA ASP A 124 -38.11 76.73 18.12
C ASP A 124 -36.83 76.01 17.71
N PHE A 125 -36.96 75.07 16.78
CA PHE A 125 -35.86 74.36 16.16
C PHE A 125 -35.44 74.99 14.83
N LYS A 126 -36.04 76.13 14.43
CA LYS A 126 -35.70 76.79 13.18
C LYS A 126 -34.21 77.16 13.14
N GLY A 127 -33.56 76.78 12.04
CA GLY A 127 -32.13 76.99 11.84
C GLY A 127 -31.25 75.88 12.43
N SER A 128 -31.84 74.96 13.21
CA SER A 128 -31.23 73.70 13.61
C SER A 128 -31.63 72.58 12.64
N PRO A 129 -30.95 71.43 12.66
CA PRO A 129 -31.31 70.27 11.85
C PRO A 129 -32.46 69.45 12.44
N TYR A 130 -33.07 69.89 13.54
CA TYR A 130 -34.05 69.12 14.32
C TYR A 130 -35.50 69.51 13.95
N SER A 131 -36.38 68.51 13.93
CA SER A 131 -37.83 68.69 13.94
C SER A 131 -38.46 67.68 14.90
N LEU A 132 -39.61 68.01 15.47
CA LEU A 132 -40.34 67.08 16.31
C LEU A 132 -40.91 65.95 15.44
N ASP A 133 -40.73 64.69 15.84
CA ASP A 133 -41.19 63.51 15.10
C ASP A 133 -41.68 62.43 16.07
N SER A 134 -42.65 61.62 15.63
CA SER A 134 -43.09 60.38 16.30
C SER A 134 -43.43 60.57 17.79
N SER A 135 -43.92 61.75 18.15
CA SER A 135 -44.15 62.19 19.52
C SER A 135 -45.63 62.51 19.76
N VAL A 136 -46.06 62.32 20.99
CA VAL A 136 -47.44 62.40 21.46
C VAL A 136 -47.54 63.52 22.49
N LEU A 137 -48.54 64.39 22.38
CA LEU A 137 -48.89 65.32 23.45
C LEU A 137 -49.57 64.52 24.56
N MET A 138 -49.10 64.61 25.80
CA MET A 138 -49.73 64.00 26.97
C MET A 138 -49.95 65.05 28.06
N MET A 139 -51.18 65.11 28.59
CA MET A 139 -51.54 65.94 29.74
C MET A 139 -52.12 65.06 30.84
N GLU A 140 -51.53 65.11 32.02
CA GLU A 140 -52.01 64.46 33.24
C GLU A 140 -52.55 65.54 34.18
N GLY A 141 -53.82 65.46 34.55
CA GLY A 141 -54.50 66.51 35.31
C GLY A 141 -55.97 66.63 34.93
N CYS A 142 -56.67 67.54 35.59
CA CYS A 142 -58.12 67.56 35.70
C CYS A 142 -58.69 68.89 35.19
N GLY A 143 -59.77 68.87 34.40
CA GLY A 143 -60.56 70.08 34.11
C GLY A 143 -59.90 71.06 33.14
N GLY A 144 -59.04 70.56 32.24
CA GLY A 144 -58.30 71.37 31.28
C GLY A 144 -58.14 70.70 29.91
N SER A 145 -57.74 71.49 28.92
CA SER A 145 -57.42 71.06 27.56
C SER A 145 -56.05 71.59 27.16
N ALA A 146 -55.22 70.74 26.57
CA ALA A 146 -53.91 71.07 26.03
C ALA A 146 -53.95 71.02 24.50
N VAL A 147 -53.37 72.02 23.83
CA VAL A 147 -53.22 72.04 22.38
C VAL A 147 -51.78 72.38 22.01
N VAL A 148 -51.29 71.71 20.97
CA VAL A 148 -50.02 72.04 20.31
C VAL A 148 -50.32 72.87 19.08
N LYS A 149 -49.70 74.05 18.98
CA LYS A 149 -49.77 74.88 17.77
C LYS A 149 -48.40 74.94 17.11
N ASN A 150 -48.41 75.02 15.78
CA ASN A 150 -47.20 75.24 14.99
C ASN A 150 -46.88 76.75 14.85
N ARG A 151 -45.81 77.07 14.10
CA ARG A 151 -45.35 78.45 13.89
C ARG A 151 -46.34 79.40 13.22
N TYR A 152 -47.39 78.85 12.61
CA TYR A 152 -48.46 79.62 11.96
C TYR A 152 -49.69 79.76 12.85
N GLY A 153 -49.61 79.31 14.12
CA GLY A 153 -50.72 79.29 15.07
C GLY A 153 -51.76 78.20 14.78
N LYS A 154 -51.51 77.29 13.83
CA LYS A 154 -52.42 76.19 13.51
C LYS A 154 -52.26 75.08 14.54
N ILE A 155 -53.37 74.60 15.09
CA ILE A 155 -53.41 73.45 16.00
C ILE A 155 -53.05 72.19 15.21
N VAL A 156 -52.02 71.48 15.68
CA VAL A 156 -51.47 70.25 15.06
C VAL A 156 -51.65 69.00 15.94
N GLY A 157 -52.10 69.19 17.18
CA GLY A 157 -52.54 68.14 18.09
C GLY A 157 -53.23 68.78 19.30
N GLY A 158 -54.11 68.05 19.97
CA GLY A 158 -54.78 68.55 21.16
C GLY A 158 -55.63 67.50 21.88
N CYS A 159 -55.68 67.60 23.20
CA CYS A 159 -56.44 66.68 24.03
C CYS A 159 -57.10 67.40 25.22
N ALA A 160 -58.18 66.83 25.75
CA ALA A 160 -58.90 67.37 26.91
C ALA A 160 -59.14 66.29 27.97
N SER A 161 -59.12 66.68 29.24
CA SER A 161 -59.31 65.78 30.39
C SER A 161 -60.43 66.28 31.31
N ILE A 162 -61.36 65.39 31.66
CA ILE A 162 -62.43 65.63 32.65
C ILE A 162 -62.08 65.05 34.02
N CYS A 163 -62.76 65.53 35.06
CA CYS A 163 -62.53 65.13 36.45
C CYS A 163 -63.39 63.93 36.88
N ALA A 164 -62.77 62.90 37.46
CA ALA A 164 -63.46 61.80 38.14
C ALA A 164 -63.35 61.96 39.67
N SER A 165 -64.37 61.51 40.41
CA SER A 165 -64.45 61.60 41.87
C SER A 165 -63.55 60.61 42.62
N ASP A 166 -63.13 59.52 41.97
CA ASP A 166 -62.21 58.52 42.52
C ASP A 166 -60.92 58.51 41.68
N ALA A 167 -59.77 58.62 42.35
CA ALA A 167 -58.45 58.63 41.71
C ALA A 167 -58.11 57.25 41.13
N ALA A 168 -58.60 56.96 39.93
CA ALA A 168 -58.16 55.81 39.16
C ALA A 168 -56.64 55.90 38.93
N HIS A 169 -55.91 54.80 39.10
CA HIS A 169 -54.49 54.73 38.76
C HIS A 169 -54.30 55.05 37.28
N ILE A 170 -53.80 56.24 36.99
CA ILE A 170 -53.56 56.71 35.62
C ILE A 170 -52.27 56.04 35.13
N ASN A 171 -52.40 55.22 34.09
CA ASN A 171 -51.27 54.70 33.33
C ASN A 171 -51.38 55.14 31.85
N ALA A 172 -50.25 55.26 31.14
CA ALA A 172 -50.25 55.84 29.78
C ALA A 172 -51.15 55.11 28.78
N THR A 173 -51.32 53.79 28.93
CA THR A 173 -52.20 52.97 28.08
C THR A 173 -53.70 53.09 28.42
N THR A 174 -54.05 53.80 29.48
CA THR A 174 -55.44 53.99 29.96
C THR A 174 -55.90 55.45 29.86
N CYS A 175 -55.14 56.28 29.16
CA CYS A 175 -55.24 57.74 29.22
C CYS A 175 -56.25 58.33 28.21
N TYR A 176 -57.53 57.99 28.37
CA TYR A 176 -58.58 58.27 27.37
C TYR A 176 -59.49 59.48 27.71
N GLY A 177 -58.96 60.50 28.38
CA GLY A 177 -59.69 61.76 28.62
C GLY A 177 -60.30 61.92 30.01
N VAL A 178 -60.05 61.01 30.95
CA VAL A 178 -60.46 61.12 32.36
C VAL A 178 -59.23 61.14 33.25
N GLY A 179 -58.98 62.24 33.96
CA GLY A 179 -57.76 62.45 34.77
C GLY A 179 -56.47 62.64 33.96
N CYS A 180 -56.44 62.25 32.69
CA CYS A 180 -55.40 62.58 31.73
C CYS A 180 -55.92 62.46 30.29
N CYS A 181 -55.16 62.97 29.32
CA CYS A 181 -55.42 62.80 27.90
C CYS A 181 -54.11 62.75 27.10
N HIS A 182 -54.17 62.17 25.89
CA HIS A 182 -53.09 62.26 24.92
C HIS A 182 -53.61 62.45 23.49
N ASP A 183 -52.78 62.96 22.59
CA ASP A 183 -53.06 63.05 21.15
C ASP A 183 -51.75 62.99 20.35
N ASP A 184 -51.80 62.32 19.19
CA ASP A 184 -50.65 62.18 18.31
C ASP A 184 -50.39 63.49 17.56
N ILE A 185 -49.14 63.95 17.55
CA ILE A 185 -48.78 65.15 16.81
C ILE A 185 -48.61 64.76 15.34
N GLN A 186 -49.62 65.09 14.54
CA GLN A 186 -49.59 64.86 13.11
C GLN A 186 -48.59 65.87 12.49
N PHE A 187 -47.60 65.38 11.74
CA PHE A 187 -46.55 66.13 11.02
C PHE A 187 -45.27 66.49 11.81
N ASP A 188 -44.13 66.40 11.11
CA ASP A 188 -42.89 66.99 11.57
C ASP A 188 -42.98 68.52 11.58
N ILE A 189 -42.77 69.10 12.76
CA ILE A 189 -42.83 70.55 12.97
C ILE A 189 -41.48 71.04 13.53
N ASP A 190 -40.99 72.13 12.94
CA ASP A 190 -39.75 72.83 13.32
C ASP A 190 -39.97 73.77 14.51
N TYR A 191 -41.22 74.02 14.88
CA TYR A 191 -41.61 74.85 16.01
C TYR A 191 -42.92 74.32 16.56
N TYR A 192 -43.01 74.30 17.88
CA TYR A 192 -44.28 74.05 18.55
C TYR A 192 -44.41 74.86 19.83
N GLU A 193 -45.65 75.26 20.11
CA GLU A 193 -46.05 75.84 21.39
C GLU A 193 -47.15 75.00 22.01
N ILE A 194 -47.07 74.80 23.32
CA ILE A 194 -48.13 74.15 24.10
C ILE A 194 -48.95 75.23 24.79
N ALA A 195 -50.25 75.25 24.50
CA ALA A 195 -51.21 76.10 25.19
C ALA A 195 -52.18 75.22 25.98
N VAL A 196 -52.40 75.56 27.25
CA VAL A 196 -53.37 74.86 28.10
C VAL A 196 -54.45 75.84 28.54
N VAL A 197 -55.69 75.37 28.49
CA VAL A 197 -56.89 76.13 28.85
C VAL A 197 -57.66 75.35 29.91
N PHE A 198 -57.94 75.96 31.05
CA PHE A 198 -58.79 75.39 32.09
C PHE A 198 -60.22 75.94 32.02
N GLU A 199 -61.20 75.10 32.31
CA GLU A 199 -62.60 75.54 32.39
C GLU A 199 -62.85 76.41 33.63
N GLN A 200 -63.62 77.50 33.47
CA GLN A 200 -63.88 78.52 34.51
C GLN A 200 -64.47 77.98 35.82
N ARG A 201 -65.08 76.77 35.81
CA ARG A 201 -65.70 76.14 36.98
C ARG A 201 -64.71 75.47 37.94
N PHE A 202 -63.46 75.25 37.52
CA PHE A 202 -62.44 74.50 38.29
C PHE A 202 -61.28 75.38 38.80
N LYS A 203 -61.52 76.69 39.04
CA LYS A 203 -60.56 77.68 39.58
C LYS A 203 -60.21 77.46 41.07
N ALA A 204 -59.80 76.26 41.46
CA ALA A 204 -59.12 76.04 42.74
C ALA A 204 -57.61 76.11 42.49
N ASN A 205 -56.84 76.98 43.17
CA ASN A 205 -55.38 77.15 43.01
C ASN A 205 -54.61 75.84 43.31
N THR A 206 -54.53 74.93 42.33
CA THR A 206 -53.85 73.63 42.46
C THR A 206 -52.90 73.45 41.28
N CYS A 207 -51.66 73.08 41.57
CA CYS A 207 -50.57 72.90 40.60
C CYS A 207 -50.34 71.43 40.24
N ASN A 208 -51.42 70.68 40.03
CA ASN A 208 -51.38 69.22 39.86
C ASN A 208 -51.50 68.77 38.39
N THR A 209 -51.41 69.70 37.43
CA THR A 209 -51.49 69.35 36.00
C THR A 209 -50.10 69.31 35.40
N SER A 210 -49.71 68.15 34.89
CA SER A 210 -48.46 67.92 34.15
C SER A 210 -48.75 67.87 32.65
N VAL A 211 -48.01 68.62 31.82
CA VAL A 211 -48.06 68.49 30.36
C VAL A 211 -46.68 68.23 29.79
N ALA A 212 -46.61 67.38 28.77
CA ALA A 212 -45.37 67.12 28.04
C ALA A 212 -45.64 66.58 26.64
N VAL A 213 -44.60 66.61 25.81
CA VAL A 213 -44.53 65.90 24.54
C VAL A 213 -43.61 64.71 24.71
N ILE A 214 -44.14 63.49 24.60
CA ILE A 214 -43.43 62.24 24.87
C ILE A 214 -43.30 61.40 23.60
N ASP A 215 -42.19 60.71 23.42
CA ASP A 215 -42.00 59.72 22.36
C ASP A 215 -43.09 58.64 22.42
N SER A 216 -43.68 58.32 21.26
CA SER A 216 -44.79 57.36 21.15
C SER A 216 -44.48 55.99 21.72
N GLY A 217 -43.28 55.45 21.49
CA GLY A 217 -42.83 54.17 22.05
C GLY A 217 -42.60 54.24 23.57
N SER A 218 -42.02 55.33 24.05
CA SER A 218 -41.79 55.58 25.48
C SER A 218 -43.11 55.76 26.25
N MET A 219 -44.12 56.38 25.64
CA MET A 219 -45.47 56.47 26.19
C MET A 219 -46.08 55.08 26.39
N LEU A 220 -45.98 54.17 25.41
CA LEU A 220 -46.51 52.81 25.53
C LEU A 220 -45.84 51.99 26.65
N ASN A 221 -44.59 52.31 26.98
CA ASN A 221 -43.80 51.63 28.01
C ASN A 221 -43.81 52.35 29.37
N LEU A 222 -44.58 53.44 29.52
CA LEU A 222 -44.68 54.15 30.78
C LEU A 222 -45.41 53.26 31.82
N THR A 223 -44.75 52.98 32.95
CA THR A 223 -45.29 52.14 34.04
C THR A 223 -45.77 52.97 35.25
N GLY A 224 -46.10 54.25 35.06
CA GLY A 224 -46.47 55.17 36.13
C GLY A 224 -47.03 56.50 35.61
N THR A 225 -47.08 57.51 36.47
CA THR A 225 -47.61 58.86 36.17
C THR A 225 -46.61 59.69 35.38
N LEU A 226 -47.08 60.60 34.53
CA LEU A 226 -46.20 61.56 33.84
C LEU A 226 -45.39 62.38 34.87
N SER A 227 -46.00 62.66 36.01
CA SER A 227 -45.43 63.41 37.14
C SER A 227 -44.20 62.75 37.80
N SER A 228 -44.00 61.44 37.64
CA SER A 228 -42.84 60.74 38.21
C SER A 228 -41.58 60.80 37.33
N LEU A 229 -41.72 61.27 36.08
CA LEU A 229 -40.57 61.46 35.20
C LEU A 229 -39.93 62.83 35.45
N GLU A 230 -38.65 62.83 35.80
CA GLU A 230 -37.83 64.05 35.91
C GLU A 230 -37.55 64.64 34.51
N ILE A 231 -37.36 63.75 33.53
CA ILE A 231 -37.05 64.06 32.15
C ILE A 231 -38.00 63.27 31.25
N ILE A 232 -38.60 63.93 30.26
CA ILE A 232 -39.53 63.32 29.31
C ILE A 232 -38.77 62.93 28.05
N PRO A 233 -38.73 61.63 27.69
CA PRO A 233 -38.16 61.21 26.42
C PRO A 233 -39.01 61.77 25.27
N THR A 234 -38.41 62.56 24.40
CA THR A 234 -39.06 63.18 23.23
C THR A 234 -38.24 62.89 22.00
N THR A 235 -38.88 62.50 20.90
CA THR A 235 -38.17 62.14 19.67
C THR A 235 -38.07 63.34 18.73
N LEU A 236 -36.82 63.64 18.32
CA LEU A 236 -36.50 64.61 17.29
C LEU A 236 -36.02 63.86 16.04
N SER A 237 -36.62 64.15 14.89
CA SER A 237 -36.01 63.83 13.61
C SER A 237 -34.87 64.80 13.34
N TRP A 238 -33.78 64.28 12.79
CA TRP A 238 -32.63 65.07 12.35
C TRP A 238 -32.21 64.66 10.95
N SER A 239 -31.67 65.61 10.19
CA SER A 239 -31.04 65.30 8.91
C SER A 239 -29.85 66.21 8.64
N PRO A 240 -28.67 65.63 8.33
CA PRO A 240 -27.53 66.40 7.89
C PRO A 240 -27.77 66.93 6.49
N THR A 241 -27.73 68.25 6.36
CA THR A 241 -27.82 68.98 5.09
C THR A 241 -26.52 68.84 4.32
N PHE A 242 -26.23 67.68 3.73
CA PHE A 242 -25.04 67.50 2.89
C PHE A 242 -25.22 68.19 1.53
N THR A 243 -24.37 69.17 1.22
CA THR A 243 -24.20 69.66 -0.16
C THR A 243 -23.63 68.53 -1.02
N LYS A 244 -24.07 68.45 -2.28
CA LYS A 244 -23.82 67.36 -3.24
C LYS A 244 -22.42 66.71 -3.04
N PRO A 245 -22.34 65.49 -2.49
CA PRO A 245 -21.07 64.96 -1.99
C PRO A 245 -20.23 64.36 -3.12
N TYR A 246 -19.61 65.20 -3.96
CA TYR A 246 -18.66 64.78 -5.00
C TYR A 246 -17.48 63.94 -4.44
N GLN A 247 -17.21 64.02 -3.14
CA GLN A 247 -16.14 63.27 -2.48
C GLN A 247 -16.55 61.86 -2.01
N PHE A 248 -17.85 61.53 -1.91
CA PHE A 248 -18.30 60.22 -1.42
C PHE A 248 -18.74 59.26 -2.54
N GLU A 249 -19.10 59.76 -3.73
CA GLU A 249 -19.56 58.95 -4.88
C GLU A 249 -18.49 58.01 -5.48
N ARG A 250 -17.20 58.15 -5.13
CA ARG A 250 -16.14 57.26 -5.64
C ARG A 250 -15.80 56.06 -4.76
N LYS A 251 -16.47 55.88 -3.62
CA LYS A 251 -16.18 54.77 -2.70
C LYS A 251 -17.12 53.60 -2.94
N ALA A 252 -16.56 52.44 -3.29
CA ALA A 252 -17.31 51.23 -3.62
C ALA A 252 -18.17 50.66 -2.47
N ASN A 253 -18.00 51.15 -1.25
CA ASN A 253 -18.67 50.68 -0.03
C ASN A 253 -19.74 51.65 0.52
N VAL A 254 -20.04 52.75 -0.18
CA VAL A 254 -21.05 53.75 0.21
C VAL A 254 -22.05 53.96 -0.93
N SER A 255 -23.33 54.17 -0.61
CA SER A 255 -24.39 54.52 -1.56
C SER A 255 -25.13 55.75 -1.06
N CYS A 256 -25.21 56.80 -1.88
CA CYS A 256 -25.90 58.05 -1.54
C CYS A 256 -27.08 58.32 -2.48
N TYR A 257 -28.18 58.85 -1.96
CA TYR A 257 -29.39 59.23 -2.68
C TYR A 257 -29.87 60.63 -2.28
N SER A 258 -30.51 61.31 -3.23
CA SER A 258 -31.08 62.65 -3.04
C SER A 258 -32.51 62.56 -2.51
N LEU A 259 -32.78 63.25 -1.40
CA LEU A 259 -34.10 63.40 -0.78
C LEU A 259 -34.78 64.71 -1.24
N SER A 260 -34.00 65.74 -1.53
CA SER A 260 -34.45 67.02 -2.12
C SER A 260 -33.28 67.71 -2.84
N ARG A 261 -33.49 68.91 -3.42
CA ARG A 261 -32.46 69.64 -4.18
C ARG A 261 -31.12 69.79 -3.42
N ASP A 262 -31.16 69.94 -2.10
CA ASP A 262 -29.98 70.17 -1.24
C ASP A 262 -29.83 69.15 -0.10
N LEU A 263 -30.63 68.07 -0.10
CA LEU A 263 -30.61 67.05 0.95
C LEU A 263 -30.17 65.69 0.38
N TRP A 264 -29.05 65.17 0.87
CA TRP A 264 -28.49 63.89 0.49
C TRP A 264 -28.37 62.97 1.71
N ARG A 265 -28.69 61.70 1.52
CA ARG A 265 -28.48 60.64 2.50
C ARG A 265 -27.56 59.57 1.93
N CYS A 266 -26.59 59.14 2.73
CA CYS A 266 -25.67 58.05 2.42
C CYS A 266 -25.86 56.90 3.39
N ASP A 267 -25.77 55.67 2.88
CA ASP A 267 -25.81 54.41 3.61
C ASP A 267 -24.60 53.53 3.19
N CYS A 268 -24.12 52.65 4.08
CA CYS A 268 -23.10 51.66 3.69
C CYS A 268 -23.69 50.60 2.74
N GLN A 269 -22.91 50.14 1.76
CA GLN A 269 -23.35 49.09 0.83
C GLN A 269 -23.55 47.74 1.53
N ILE A 270 -24.27 46.84 0.85
CA ILE A 270 -24.43 45.45 1.27
C ILE A 270 -23.04 44.85 1.55
N PHE A 271 -22.89 44.15 2.69
CA PHE A 271 -21.63 43.61 3.25
C PHE A 271 -20.72 44.60 3.97
N TYR A 272 -21.13 45.86 4.11
CA TYR A 272 -20.41 46.88 4.90
C TYR A 272 -21.27 47.42 6.05
N GLU A 273 -20.62 47.77 7.17
CA GLU A 273 -21.22 48.38 8.37
C GLU A 273 -20.38 49.57 8.86
N GLY A 274 -20.99 50.50 9.59
CA GLY A 274 -20.34 51.71 10.12
C GLY A 274 -20.92 53.00 9.55
N ASN A 275 -20.19 54.12 9.67
CA ASN A 275 -20.68 55.46 9.32
C ASN A 275 -20.27 55.94 7.92
N PRO A 276 -21.22 56.09 6.97
CA PRO A 276 -20.90 56.49 5.61
C PRO A 276 -20.40 57.94 5.51
N TYR A 277 -20.65 58.77 6.52
CA TYR A 277 -20.23 60.18 6.55
C TYR A 277 -18.83 60.36 7.15
N VAL A 278 -18.25 59.31 7.71
CA VAL A 278 -16.87 59.30 8.23
C VAL A 278 -15.91 58.80 7.14
N PRO A 279 -14.72 59.40 6.99
CA PRO A 279 -13.69 58.87 6.10
C PRO A 279 -13.35 57.41 6.43
N ASN A 280 -13.67 56.48 5.51
CA ASN A 280 -13.48 55.03 5.68
C ASN A 280 -14.32 54.40 6.80
N GLY A 281 -15.45 55.03 7.17
CA GLY A 281 -16.34 54.51 8.20
C GLY A 281 -17.11 53.26 7.80
N CYS A 282 -17.41 53.04 6.52
CA CYS A 282 -18.02 51.77 6.07
C CYS A 282 -16.96 50.66 5.93
N GLN A 283 -16.93 49.72 6.87
CA GLN A 283 -16.00 48.59 6.87
C GLN A 283 -16.72 47.27 6.60
N VAL A 284 -15.98 46.26 6.12
CA VAL A 284 -16.55 44.94 5.84
C VAL A 284 -17.08 44.33 7.13
N VAL A 285 -18.31 43.84 7.10
CA VAL A 285 -18.96 43.17 8.23
C VAL A 285 -18.08 42.05 8.78
N LYS A 286 -17.89 42.01 10.11
CA LYS A 286 -16.94 41.11 10.79
C LYS A 286 -17.08 39.64 10.37
N GLU A 287 -18.30 39.15 10.17
CA GLU A 287 -18.60 37.78 9.74
C GLU A 287 -18.02 37.48 8.35
N CYS A 288 -18.05 38.46 7.45
CA CYS A 288 -17.52 38.32 6.09
C CYS A 288 -15.99 38.40 6.03
N THR A 289 -15.33 39.09 6.98
CA THR A 289 -13.85 39.18 6.99
C THR A 289 -13.16 37.82 7.17
N LYS A 290 -13.86 36.84 7.79
CA LYS A 290 -13.35 35.47 8.01
C LYS A 290 -13.53 34.55 6.80
N CYS A 291 -14.25 34.98 5.76
CA CYS A 291 -14.52 34.13 4.60
C CYS A 291 -13.32 34.08 3.65
N ARG A 292 -12.80 32.87 3.38
CA ARG A 292 -11.80 32.64 2.30
C ARG A 292 -12.39 32.72 0.87
N GLY A 293 -13.70 32.94 0.75
CA GLY A 293 -14.45 32.96 -0.52
C GLY A 293 -15.50 34.08 -0.52
N ARG A 294 -16.58 33.96 -1.31
CA ARG A 294 -17.65 34.97 -1.33
C ARG A 294 -18.50 34.92 -0.07
N CYS A 295 -18.80 36.08 0.50
CA CYS A 295 -19.80 36.21 1.56
C CYS A 295 -21.22 36.19 0.95
N GLY A 296 -22.15 35.51 1.60
CA GLY A 296 -23.56 35.48 1.26
C GLY A 296 -24.40 36.14 2.35
N VAL A 297 -25.55 36.70 1.96
CA VAL A 297 -26.57 37.20 2.89
C VAL A 297 -27.70 36.17 2.98
N GLY A 298 -28.16 35.90 4.19
CA GLY A 298 -29.36 35.13 4.49
C GLY A 298 -30.34 35.97 5.32
N TYR A 299 -31.58 35.52 5.38
CA TYR A 299 -32.66 36.21 6.09
C TYR A 299 -33.34 35.25 7.07
N SER A 300 -33.44 35.66 8.34
CA SER A 300 -34.10 34.87 9.38
C SER A 300 -35.56 35.29 9.52
N SER A 301 -36.48 34.38 9.22
CA SER A 301 -37.93 34.64 9.28
C SER A 301 -38.47 34.81 10.71
N SER A 302 -37.75 34.38 11.73
CA SER A 302 -38.19 34.44 13.13
C SER A 302 -37.81 35.73 13.85
N THR A 303 -36.69 36.34 13.46
CA THR A 303 -36.10 37.53 14.12
C THR A 303 -36.15 38.78 13.26
N GLY A 304 -36.60 38.65 12.02
CA GLY A 304 -36.56 39.73 11.03
C GLY A 304 -35.15 40.18 10.66
N SER A 305 -34.10 39.49 11.14
CA SER A 305 -32.72 39.96 11.04
C SER A 305 -31.96 39.36 9.85
N ARG A 306 -31.06 40.17 9.28
CA ARG A 306 -30.10 39.71 8.26
C ARG A 306 -28.94 38.99 8.95
N TYR A 307 -28.49 37.87 8.38
CA TYR A 307 -27.27 37.19 8.82
C TYR A 307 -26.34 36.92 7.64
N TYR A 308 -25.03 36.90 7.92
CA TYR A 308 -24.00 36.71 6.91
C TYR A 308 -23.38 35.32 7.05
N TYR A 309 -23.11 34.64 5.92
CA TYR A 309 -22.49 33.32 5.91
C TYR A 309 -21.48 33.16 4.77
N CYS A 310 -20.47 32.32 4.96
CA CYS A 310 -19.48 32.07 3.91
C CYS A 310 -20.00 31.04 2.89
N ARG A 311 -20.06 31.41 1.60
CA ARG A 311 -20.34 30.44 0.53
C ARG A 311 -19.06 29.67 0.19
N LYS A 312 -19.14 28.33 0.23
CA LYS A 312 -18.07 27.45 -0.25
C LYS A 312 -17.93 27.58 -1.77
N HIS A 313 -16.71 27.70 -2.27
CA HIS A 313 -16.40 27.85 -3.70
C HIS A 313 -16.84 26.59 -4.48
N PRO A 314 -17.42 26.69 -5.69
CA PRO A 314 -17.89 25.53 -6.46
C PRO A 314 -16.77 24.62 -7.04
N LEU A 315 -15.50 24.90 -6.74
CA LEU A 315 -14.38 24.03 -7.13
C LEU A 315 -14.39 22.68 -6.38
N PHE A 316 -15.09 22.59 -5.24
CA PHE A 316 -15.11 21.36 -4.44
C PHE A 316 -16.06 20.27 -4.94
N ARG A 317 -16.83 20.50 -6.02
CA ARG A 317 -17.61 19.44 -6.69
C ARG A 317 -16.79 18.59 -7.67
N ARG A 318 -15.56 18.99 -8.02
CA ARG A 318 -14.64 18.26 -8.93
C ARG A 318 -13.51 17.48 -8.21
N ALA A 319 -13.39 17.63 -6.89
CA ALA A 319 -12.38 16.95 -6.09
C ALA A 319 -12.40 15.41 -6.18
N PRO A 320 -13.55 14.70 -6.18
CA PRO A 320 -13.54 13.24 -6.29
C PRO A 320 -13.12 12.74 -7.68
N PHE A 321 -13.44 13.49 -8.76
CA PHE A 321 -12.99 13.15 -10.11
C PHE A 321 -11.48 13.31 -10.28
N LEU A 322 -10.91 14.40 -9.76
CA LEU A 322 -9.46 14.60 -9.79
C LEU A 322 -8.73 13.54 -8.95
N GLY A 323 -9.28 13.15 -7.80
CA GLY A 323 -8.77 12.05 -6.98
C GLY A 323 -8.84 10.69 -7.67
N PHE A 324 -9.94 10.39 -8.39
CA PHE A 324 -10.08 9.16 -9.16
C PHE A 324 -9.09 9.07 -10.32
N PHE A 325 -8.85 10.15 -11.07
CA PHE A 325 -7.87 10.15 -12.16
C PHE A 325 -6.43 10.10 -11.66
N ILE A 326 -6.09 10.77 -10.55
CA ILE A 326 -4.76 10.65 -9.93
C ILE A 326 -4.57 9.23 -9.38
N GLY A 327 -5.57 8.67 -8.71
CA GLY A 327 -5.55 7.30 -8.20
C GLY A 327 -5.39 6.26 -9.32
N MET A 328 -6.16 6.39 -10.40
CA MET A 328 -6.04 5.54 -11.59
C MET A 328 -4.67 5.72 -12.26
N GLY A 329 -4.14 6.94 -12.33
CA GLY A 329 -2.80 7.22 -12.85
C GLY A 329 -1.71 6.51 -12.03
N VAL A 330 -1.78 6.57 -10.70
CA VAL A 330 -0.84 5.86 -9.81
C VAL A 330 -0.94 4.34 -9.98
N VAL A 331 -2.15 3.80 -10.07
CA VAL A 331 -2.36 2.35 -10.29
C VAL A 331 -1.81 1.93 -11.66
N LEU A 332 -2.06 2.69 -12.73
CA LEU A 332 -1.53 2.40 -14.06
C LEU A 332 -0.01 2.54 -14.11
N LEU A 333 0.58 3.50 -13.41
CA LEU A 333 2.04 3.63 -13.28
C LEU A 333 2.65 2.45 -12.50
N ALA A 334 2.01 2.01 -11.41
CA ALA A 334 2.45 0.83 -10.67
C ALA A 334 2.35 -0.45 -11.51
N LEU A 335 1.25 -0.65 -12.22
CA LEU A 335 1.05 -1.81 -13.10
C LEU A 335 2.01 -1.79 -14.30
N SER A 336 2.23 -0.64 -14.93
CA SER A 336 3.19 -0.51 -16.04
C SER A 336 4.63 -0.68 -15.57
N SER A 337 5.00 -0.15 -14.40
CA SER A 337 6.30 -0.39 -13.77
C SER A 337 6.50 -1.87 -13.43
N TYR A 338 5.48 -2.54 -12.85
CA TYR A 338 5.51 -3.97 -12.59
C TYR A 338 5.68 -4.79 -13.88
N TRP A 339 4.90 -4.49 -14.92
CA TRP A 339 5.00 -5.16 -16.22
C TRP A 339 6.35 -4.90 -16.88
N LEU A 340 6.87 -3.68 -16.82
CA LEU A 340 8.18 -3.32 -17.34
C LEU A 340 9.29 -4.07 -16.59
N CYS A 341 9.27 -4.09 -15.26
CA CYS A 341 10.20 -4.87 -14.44
C CYS A 341 10.13 -6.37 -14.79
N ARG A 342 8.92 -6.93 -14.95
CA ARG A 342 8.72 -8.33 -15.36
C ARG A 342 9.27 -8.59 -16.77
N PHE A 343 9.03 -7.67 -17.71
CA PHE A 343 9.55 -7.76 -19.07
C PHE A 343 11.08 -7.68 -19.11
N LEU A 344 11.68 -6.76 -18.36
CA LEU A 344 13.14 -6.62 -18.22
C LEU A 344 13.75 -7.86 -17.58
N LYS A 345 13.18 -8.39 -16.49
CA LYS A 345 13.62 -9.64 -15.87
C LYS A 345 13.59 -10.80 -16.85
N ARG A 346 12.47 -10.98 -17.58
CA ARG A 346 12.35 -12.00 -18.63
C ARG A 346 13.38 -11.84 -19.75
N ARG A 347 13.64 -10.61 -20.20
CA ARG A 347 14.65 -10.32 -21.22
C ARG A 347 16.06 -10.67 -20.76
N ILE A 348 16.39 -10.36 -19.51
CA ILE A 348 17.68 -10.71 -18.90
C ILE A 348 17.84 -12.22 -18.79
N GLU A 349 16.81 -12.94 -18.33
CA GLU A 349 16.83 -14.41 -18.25
C GLU A 349 17.03 -15.07 -19.61
N ILE A 350 16.28 -14.64 -20.63
CA ILE A 350 16.44 -15.15 -22.01
C ILE A 350 17.87 -14.89 -22.52
N LYS A 351 18.41 -13.69 -22.26
CA LYS A 351 19.77 -13.35 -22.67
C LYS A 351 20.82 -14.22 -21.97
N ARG A 352 20.68 -14.45 -20.66
CA ARG A 352 21.56 -15.34 -19.88
C ARG A 352 21.50 -16.78 -20.40
N LYS A 353 20.30 -17.32 -20.64
CA LYS A 353 20.13 -18.67 -21.21
C LYS A 353 20.81 -18.80 -22.57
N ALA A 354 20.69 -17.79 -23.43
CA ALA A 354 21.36 -17.76 -24.73
C ALA A 354 22.88 -17.64 -24.62
N GLU A 355 23.39 -16.85 -23.65
CA GLU A 355 24.81 -16.76 -23.34
C GLU A 355 25.36 -18.10 -22.84
N HIS A 356 24.67 -18.79 -21.93
CA HIS A 356 25.02 -20.13 -21.48
C HIS A 356 24.99 -21.14 -22.63
N PHE A 357 23.93 -21.14 -23.45
CA PHE A 357 23.83 -22.01 -24.62
C PHE A 357 25.02 -21.83 -25.57
N LYS A 358 25.45 -20.58 -25.81
CA LYS A 358 26.62 -20.28 -26.64
C LYS A 358 27.93 -20.70 -25.97
N ARG A 359 28.10 -20.42 -24.68
CA ARG A 359 29.31 -20.78 -23.91
C ARG A 359 29.49 -22.30 -23.83
N ASN A 360 28.40 -23.03 -23.64
CA ASN A 360 28.38 -24.48 -23.47
C ASN A 360 28.43 -25.25 -24.80
N GLY A 361 28.84 -24.61 -25.90
CA GLY A 361 29.03 -25.26 -27.20
C GLY A 361 27.74 -25.58 -27.96
N GLY A 362 26.61 -24.97 -27.63
CA GLY A 362 25.32 -25.28 -28.26
C GLY A 362 25.29 -25.07 -29.78
N LEU A 363 26.04 -24.09 -30.29
CA LEU A 363 26.19 -23.89 -31.74
C LEU A 363 26.97 -25.03 -32.42
N LEU A 364 28.02 -25.54 -31.77
CA LEU A 364 28.83 -26.65 -32.28
C LEU A 364 28.02 -27.95 -32.29
N LEU A 365 27.30 -28.22 -31.19
CA LEU A 365 26.45 -29.40 -31.08
C LEU A 365 25.34 -29.38 -32.12
N GLN A 366 24.69 -28.23 -32.33
CA GLN A 366 23.65 -28.08 -33.34
C GLN A 366 24.19 -28.26 -34.78
N GLN A 367 25.42 -27.80 -35.05
CA GLN A 367 26.08 -28.02 -36.33
C GLN A 367 26.39 -29.51 -36.56
N GLN A 368 26.91 -30.21 -35.56
CA GLN A 368 27.18 -31.65 -35.61
C GLN A 368 25.89 -32.47 -35.85
N MET A 369 24.79 -32.09 -35.19
CA MET A 369 23.48 -32.72 -35.41
C MET A 369 22.90 -32.48 -36.81
N SER A 370 23.25 -31.37 -37.45
CA SER A 370 22.77 -31.03 -38.81
C SER A 370 23.59 -31.65 -39.94
N SER A 371 24.83 -32.07 -39.67
CA SER A 371 25.74 -32.62 -40.69
C SER A 371 25.63 -34.13 -40.86
N ASP A 372 25.08 -34.85 -39.88
CA ASP A 372 25.10 -36.31 -39.84
C ASP A 372 23.69 -36.87 -40.07
N GLU A 373 23.23 -36.88 -41.33
CA GLU A 373 21.96 -37.49 -41.76
C GLU A 373 22.00 -39.03 -41.80
N GLY A 374 23.00 -39.67 -41.19
CA GLY A 374 23.20 -41.13 -41.27
C GLY A 374 23.47 -41.81 -39.92
N ALA A 375 22.40 -42.27 -39.26
CA ALA A 375 22.41 -43.42 -38.35
C ALA A 375 23.09 -43.31 -36.96
N VAL A 376 23.04 -42.15 -36.29
CA VAL A 376 23.19 -42.07 -34.82
C VAL A 376 21.91 -41.46 -34.24
N GLU A 377 21.29 -42.11 -33.24
CA GLU A 377 20.18 -41.49 -32.49
C GLU A 377 20.65 -40.15 -31.92
N THR A 378 20.19 -39.06 -32.55
CA THR A 378 20.69 -37.71 -32.30
C THR A 378 20.39 -37.29 -30.85
N THR A 379 21.44 -36.96 -30.09
CA THR A 379 21.39 -36.40 -28.73
C THR A 379 20.44 -35.19 -28.67
N LYS A 380 19.29 -35.31 -27.98
CA LYS A 380 18.27 -34.25 -27.93
C LYS A 380 18.74 -33.09 -27.05
N ILE A 381 18.54 -31.85 -27.51
CA ILE A 381 18.71 -30.66 -26.65
C ILE A 381 17.41 -30.42 -25.88
N PHE A 382 17.49 -30.48 -24.55
CA PHE A 382 16.37 -30.27 -23.63
C PHE A 382 16.36 -28.82 -23.11
N ALA A 383 15.17 -28.23 -22.99
CA ALA A 383 14.99 -26.97 -22.28
C ALA A 383 15.10 -27.20 -20.77
N VAL A 384 15.66 -26.23 -20.01
CA VAL A 384 15.80 -26.41 -18.55
C VAL A 384 14.45 -26.60 -17.87
N THR A 385 13.41 -25.93 -18.38
CA THR A 385 12.03 -26.04 -17.87
C THR A 385 11.45 -27.44 -18.07
N GLU A 386 11.84 -28.16 -19.13
CA GLU A 386 11.41 -29.55 -19.37
C GLU A 386 12.01 -30.47 -18.29
N LEU A 387 13.28 -30.25 -17.95
CA LEU A 387 13.97 -31.05 -16.92
C LEU A 387 13.51 -30.68 -15.50
N GLU A 388 13.22 -29.42 -15.23
CA GLU A 388 12.61 -28.96 -13.97
C GLU A 388 11.25 -29.63 -13.75
N ILE A 389 10.37 -29.65 -14.76
CA ILE A 389 9.08 -30.34 -14.67
C ILE A 389 9.29 -31.85 -14.47
N ALA A 390 10.20 -32.46 -15.23
CA ALA A 390 10.45 -33.90 -15.15
C ALA A 390 10.96 -34.36 -13.77
N THR A 391 11.68 -33.48 -13.06
CA THR A 391 12.32 -33.76 -11.77
C THR A 391 11.61 -33.12 -10.58
N ASP A 392 10.44 -32.51 -10.78
CA ASP A 392 9.74 -31.73 -9.75
C ASP A 392 10.66 -30.66 -9.12
N ASN A 393 11.27 -29.81 -9.96
CA ASN A 393 12.25 -28.80 -9.60
C ASN A 393 13.52 -29.36 -8.91
N PHE A 394 14.04 -30.49 -9.41
CA PHE A 394 15.20 -31.19 -8.83
C PHE A 394 14.97 -31.58 -7.35
N ASN A 395 13.80 -32.15 -7.06
CA ASN A 395 13.40 -32.57 -5.72
C ASN A 395 14.37 -33.62 -5.14
N GLU A 396 14.77 -33.47 -3.88
CA GLU A 396 15.69 -34.40 -3.19
C GLU A 396 15.14 -35.82 -3.09
N SER A 397 13.81 -35.99 -2.99
CA SER A 397 13.16 -37.31 -2.99
C SER A 397 13.31 -38.09 -4.30
N ARG A 398 13.75 -37.43 -5.38
CA ARG A 398 14.01 -38.04 -6.68
C ARG A 398 15.48 -38.34 -6.93
N ILE A 399 16.37 -38.13 -5.95
CA ILE A 399 17.79 -38.44 -6.09
C ILE A 399 17.97 -39.96 -6.21
N LEU A 400 18.65 -40.38 -7.28
CA LEU A 400 19.08 -41.76 -7.50
C LEU A 400 20.49 -42.00 -6.93
N GLY A 401 21.33 -40.98 -6.95
CA GLY A 401 22.70 -41.06 -6.46
C GLY A 401 23.36 -39.70 -6.40
N GLN A 402 24.34 -39.57 -5.51
CA GLN A 402 25.04 -38.31 -5.29
C GLN A 402 26.53 -38.58 -5.08
N GLY A 403 27.40 -37.92 -5.86
CA GLY A 403 28.85 -38.15 -5.82
C GLY A 403 29.67 -36.93 -6.20
N GLY A 404 30.97 -37.14 -6.42
CA GLY A 404 31.92 -36.06 -6.79
C GLY A 404 31.61 -35.39 -8.12
N GLN A 405 30.95 -36.10 -9.04
CA GLN A 405 30.59 -35.60 -10.37
C GLN A 405 29.17 -34.98 -10.44
N GLY A 406 28.49 -34.86 -9.30
CA GLY A 406 27.16 -34.25 -9.22
C GLY A 406 26.09 -35.12 -8.57
N THR A 407 24.84 -34.71 -8.79
CA THR A 407 23.63 -35.40 -8.31
C THR A 407 22.84 -35.92 -9.51
N VAL A 408 22.40 -37.19 -9.44
CA VAL A 408 21.57 -37.82 -10.46
C VAL A 408 20.13 -37.90 -9.96
N TYR A 409 19.18 -37.41 -10.74
CA TYR A 409 17.75 -37.38 -10.41
C TYR A 409 16.95 -38.31 -11.33
N LYS A 410 15.93 -38.96 -10.78
CA LYS A 410 14.90 -39.68 -11.54
C LYS A 410 13.88 -38.70 -12.10
N GLY A 411 13.87 -38.56 -13.41
CA GLY A 411 12.93 -37.70 -14.13
C GLY A 411 11.86 -38.49 -14.89
N MET A 412 10.68 -37.91 -15.07
CA MET A 412 9.67 -38.38 -16.02
C MET A 412 9.43 -37.30 -17.07
N LEU A 413 9.85 -37.54 -18.31
CA LEU A 413 9.61 -36.61 -19.41
C LEU A 413 8.12 -36.53 -19.76
N ILE A 414 7.71 -35.48 -20.46
CA ILE A 414 6.31 -35.21 -20.83
C ILE A 414 5.68 -36.36 -21.65
N ASN A 415 6.50 -37.08 -22.41
CA ASN A 415 6.09 -38.25 -23.18
C ASN A 415 5.97 -39.53 -22.33
N GLY A 416 6.10 -39.45 -21.01
CA GLY A 416 6.04 -40.58 -20.07
C GLY A 416 7.35 -41.37 -19.94
N LYS A 417 8.41 -41.02 -20.69
CA LYS A 417 9.69 -41.73 -20.62
C LYS A 417 10.42 -41.39 -19.31
N ILE A 418 10.78 -42.41 -18.54
CA ILE A 418 11.61 -42.27 -17.33
C ILE A 418 13.07 -42.11 -17.75
N VAL A 419 13.76 -41.14 -17.16
CA VAL A 419 15.14 -40.77 -17.48
C VAL A 419 15.96 -40.53 -16.21
N ALA A 420 17.28 -40.65 -16.33
CA ALA A 420 18.22 -40.24 -15.28
C ALA A 420 18.87 -38.91 -15.68
N ILE A 421 18.80 -37.90 -14.81
CA ILE A 421 19.23 -36.52 -15.09
C ILE A 421 20.42 -36.18 -14.17
N LYS A 422 21.63 -36.09 -14.73
CA LYS A 422 22.87 -35.77 -13.99
C LYS A 422 23.10 -34.25 -14.01
N LYS A 423 23.13 -33.65 -12.82
CA LYS A 423 23.38 -32.23 -12.60
C LYS A 423 24.62 -32.04 -11.71
N ALA A 424 25.61 -31.30 -12.19
CA ALA A 424 26.83 -31.01 -11.43
C ALA A 424 26.55 -30.18 -10.16
N LYS A 425 27.37 -30.37 -9.11
CA LYS A 425 27.21 -29.73 -7.79
C LYS A 425 27.87 -28.35 -7.67
N MET A 426 29.04 -28.17 -8.27
CA MET A 426 29.87 -26.96 -8.15
C MET A 426 30.28 -26.46 -9.53
N VAL A 427 30.39 -25.13 -9.67
CA VAL A 427 30.83 -24.48 -10.89
C VAL A 427 32.36 -24.43 -10.91
N ASP A 428 32.96 -25.32 -11.71
CA ASP A 428 34.38 -25.28 -12.07
C ASP A 428 34.50 -25.48 -13.59
N GLU A 429 35.49 -24.85 -14.23
CA GLU A 429 35.73 -24.97 -15.67
C GLU A 429 36.02 -26.42 -16.08
N SER A 430 36.67 -27.20 -15.19
CA SER A 430 36.90 -28.63 -15.40
C SER A 430 35.60 -29.43 -15.61
N GLN A 431 34.48 -29.00 -15.01
CA GLN A 431 33.18 -29.67 -15.16
C GLN A 431 32.57 -29.44 -16.55
N VAL A 432 32.84 -28.29 -17.18
CA VAL A 432 32.41 -28.01 -18.55
C VAL A 432 33.19 -28.88 -19.53
N GLU A 433 34.50 -29.07 -19.31
CA GLU A 433 35.31 -29.99 -20.12
C GLU A 433 34.86 -31.45 -19.98
N GLN A 434 34.59 -31.91 -18.75
CA GLN A 434 34.05 -33.25 -18.49
C GLN A 434 32.71 -33.45 -19.21
N PHE A 435 31.82 -32.45 -19.18
CA PHE A 435 30.56 -32.48 -19.92
C PHE A 435 30.78 -32.61 -21.42
N VAL A 436 31.59 -31.72 -22.02
CA VAL A 436 31.83 -31.73 -23.48
C VAL A 436 32.40 -33.07 -23.90
N ASN A 437 33.37 -33.58 -23.13
CA ASN A 437 33.99 -34.88 -23.36
C ASN A 437 32.97 -36.02 -23.26
N GLU A 438 32.10 -36.02 -22.24
CA GLU A 438 31.07 -37.03 -22.06
C GLU A 438 30.04 -37.03 -23.20
N VAL A 439 29.60 -35.86 -23.69
CA VAL A 439 28.70 -35.76 -24.85
C VAL A 439 29.37 -36.26 -26.13
N VAL A 440 30.62 -35.88 -26.39
CA VAL A 440 31.36 -36.25 -27.61
C VAL A 440 31.69 -37.75 -27.62
N ILE A 441 32.03 -38.33 -26.47
CA ILE A 441 32.33 -39.76 -26.35
C ILE A 441 31.04 -40.58 -26.49
N LEU A 442 30.00 -40.23 -25.73
CA LEU A 442 28.76 -41.02 -25.72
C LEU A 442 27.94 -40.88 -27.01
N SER A 443 28.11 -39.80 -27.78
CA SER A 443 27.50 -39.70 -29.11
C SER A 443 28.11 -40.67 -30.12
N GLN A 444 29.34 -41.14 -29.90
CA GLN A 444 30.04 -42.07 -30.79
C GLN A 444 29.90 -43.54 -30.36
N ILE A 445 29.33 -43.80 -29.17
CA ILE A 445 29.20 -45.14 -28.61
C ILE A 445 27.76 -45.64 -28.76
N ASN A 446 27.61 -46.82 -29.37
CA ASN A 446 26.34 -47.52 -29.41
C ASN A 446 26.54 -49.00 -29.02
N HIS A 447 26.42 -49.29 -27.73
CA HIS A 447 26.64 -50.64 -27.20
C HIS A 447 25.58 -51.00 -26.15
N ARG A 448 25.09 -52.25 -26.17
CA ARG A 448 24.00 -52.72 -25.28
C ARG A 448 24.34 -52.67 -23.79
N ASN A 449 25.63 -52.82 -23.46
CA ASN A 449 26.16 -52.82 -22.09
C ASN A 449 26.83 -51.47 -21.73
N VAL A 450 26.48 -50.40 -22.42
CA VAL A 450 26.87 -49.02 -22.07
C VAL A 450 25.60 -48.21 -21.88
N VAL A 451 25.56 -47.34 -20.86
CA VAL A 451 24.40 -46.46 -20.62
C VAL A 451 24.30 -45.43 -21.73
N LYS A 452 23.12 -45.34 -22.34
CA LYS A 452 22.84 -44.45 -23.45
C LYS A 452 22.56 -43.03 -22.99
N LEU A 453 23.30 -42.08 -23.56
CA LEU A 453 22.98 -40.65 -23.48
C LEU A 453 21.78 -40.36 -24.39
N LEU A 454 20.73 -39.78 -23.83
CA LEU A 454 19.53 -39.37 -24.58
C LEU A 454 19.60 -37.90 -25.01
N GLY A 455 20.31 -37.07 -24.25
CA GLY A 455 20.40 -35.64 -24.53
C GLY A 455 21.10 -34.84 -23.46
N CYS A 456 21.07 -33.51 -23.64
CA CYS A 456 21.63 -32.57 -22.69
C CYS A 456 20.83 -31.26 -22.65
N CYS A 457 20.95 -30.50 -21.56
CA CYS A 457 20.48 -29.11 -21.46
C CYS A 457 21.69 -28.18 -21.37
N LEU A 458 21.73 -27.16 -22.24
CA LEU A 458 22.83 -26.20 -22.35
C LEU A 458 22.45 -24.80 -21.85
N GLU A 459 21.20 -24.59 -21.43
CA GLU A 459 20.66 -23.28 -20.99
C GLU A 459 21.09 -22.89 -19.57
N THR A 460 21.78 -23.77 -18.86
CA THR A 460 22.23 -23.63 -17.48
C THR A 460 23.70 -23.25 -17.40
N GLU A 461 24.14 -22.75 -16.24
CA GLU A 461 25.54 -22.36 -16.04
C GLU A 461 26.52 -23.52 -16.27
N ILE A 462 26.19 -24.70 -15.72
CA ILE A 462 26.83 -25.98 -16.08
C ILE A 462 25.79 -26.80 -16.82
N PRO A 463 26.12 -27.41 -17.96
CA PRO A 463 25.21 -28.28 -18.67
C PRO A 463 24.69 -29.46 -17.85
N ILE A 464 23.48 -29.92 -18.17
CA ILE A 464 22.82 -31.06 -17.54
C ILE A 464 22.76 -32.20 -18.54
N LEU A 465 23.08 -33.43 -18.12
CA LEU A 465 23.04 -34.62 -18.96
C LEU A 465 21.80 -35.47 -18.68
N VAL A 466 21.22 -36.05 -19.72
CA VAL A 466 20.01 -36.88 -19.66
C VAL A 466 20.31 -38.24 -20.24
N TYR A 467 20.21 -39.29 -19.41
CA TYR A 467 20.47 -40.67 -19.78
C TYR A 467 19.20 -41.51 -19.75
N GLU A 468 19.28 -42.69 -20.33
CA GLU A 468 18.29 -43.74 -20.05
C GLU A 468 18.27 -44.06 -18.54
N PHE A 469 17.07 -44.31 -18.01
CA PHE A 469 16.93 -44.76 -16.63
C PHE A 469 17.21 -46.26 -16.55
N VAL A 470 18.11 -46.64 -15.64
CA VAL A 470 18.48 -48.04 -15.38
C VAL A 470 17.94 -48.41 -13.98
N PRO A 471 16.92 -49.29 -13.89
CA PRO A 471 16.06 -49.36 -12.70
C PRO A 471 16.65 -50.08 -11.49
N ASN A 472 17.53 -51.07 -11.68
CA ASN A 472 18.01 -51.92 -10.58
C ASN A 472 19.28 -51.38 -9.92
N GLY A 473 19.56 -50.07 -10.00
CA GLY A 473 20.68 -49.45 -9.30
C GLY A 473 22.06 -49.94 -9.76
N THR A 474 23.05 -49.81 -8.88
CA THR A 474 24.46 -50.11 -9.17
C THR A 474 24.88 -51.50 -8.66
N LEU A 475 25.87 -52.12 -9.29
CA LEU A 475 26.48 -53.36 -8.81
C LEU A 475 27.05 -53.21 -7.39
N TYR A 476 27.56 -52.02 -7.04
CA TYR A 476 28.04 -51.73 -5.69
C TYR A 476 26.95 -51.93 -4.63
N GLU A 477 25.74 -51.42 -4.88
CA GLU A 477 24.60 -51.57 -3.95
C GLU A 477 24.17 -53.03 -3.79
N HIS A 478 24.24 -53.81 -4.86
CA HIS A 478 23.89 -55.25 -4.83
C HIS A 478 24.94 -56.13 -4.16
N LEU A 479 26.21 -55.73 -4.18
CA LEU A 479 27.28 -56.48 -3.49
C LEU A 479 27.38 -56.12 -2.01
N HIS A 480 27.24 -54.82 -1.69
CA HIS A 480 27.59 -54.24 -0.38
C HIS A 480 26.41 -53.65 0.40
N GLY A 481 25.21 -53.61 -0.19
CA GLY A 481 24.00 -53.07 0.44
C GLY A 481 23.38 -54.02 1.48
N GLN A 482 22.47 -53.48 2.30
CA GLN A 482 21.84 -54.17 3.43
C GLN A 482 20.54 -54.93 3.06
N SER A 483 20.27 -55.16 1.77
CA SER A 483 19.01 -55.82 1.36
C SER A 483 19.12 -57.33 1.51
N GLU A 484 18.44 -57.89 2.52
CA GLU A 484 18.46 -59.35 2.79
C GLU A 484 17.65 -60.17 1.75
N ASP A 485 16.68 -59.55 1.08
CA ASP A 485 15.70 -60.25 0.24
C ASP A 485 16.20 -60.68 -1.15
N PHE A 486 17.28 -60.09 -1.67
CA PHE A 486 17.80 -60.39 -3.00
C PHE A 486 19.31 -60.20 -3.07
N HIS A 487 20.00 -61.24 -3.55
CA HIS A 487 21.44 -61.23 -3.75
C HIS A 487 21.80 -61.65 -5.17
N VAL A 488 22.84 -61.03 -5.72
CA VAL A 488 23.36 -61.40 -7.04
C VAL A 488 24.12 -62.73 -6.90
N GLY A 489 23.47 -63.83 -7.29
CA GLY A 489 24.04 -65.18 -7.28
C GLY A 489 25.21 -65.35 -8.26
N TRP A 490 25.96 -66.45 -8.14
CA TRP A 490 27.22 -66.69 -8.84
C TRP A 490 27.12 -66.56 -10.35
N LYS A 491 26.10 -67.19 -10.94
CA LYS A 491 25.85 -67.15 -12.39
C LYS A 491 25.62 -65.71 -12.87
N MET A 492 24.90 -64.91 -12.08
CA MET A 492 24.64 -63.50 -12.39
C MET A 492 25.93 -62.68 -12.27
N ARG A 493 26.78 -62.95 -11.26
CA ARG A 493 28.09 -62.30 -11.11
C ARG A 493 29.02 -62.57 -12.30
N LEU A 494 29.10 -63.82 -12.76
CA LEU A 494 29.86 -64.19 -13.98
C LEU A 494 29.30 -63.50 -15.23
N GLN A 495 27.98 -63.43 -15.34
CA GLN A 495 27.32 -62.74 -16.44
C GLN A 495 27.65 -61.24 -16.44
N ILE A 496 27.55 -60.57 -15.29
CA ILE A 496 27.88 -59.16 -15.10
C ILE A 496 29.36 -58.92 -15.45
N ALA A 497 30.28 -59.77 -14.97
CA ALA A 497 31.69 -59.69 -15.31
C ALA A 497 31.91 -59.75 -16.84
N ALA A 498 31.33 -60.74 -17.52
CA ALA A 498 31.48 -60.90 -18.95
C ALA A 498 30.90 -59.72 -19.75
N GLU A 499 29.74 -59.20 -19.34
CA GLU A 499 29.08 -58.08 -19.99
C GLU A 499 29.79 -56.74 -19.78
N SER A 500 30.25 -56.46 -18.57
CA SER A 500 31.09 -55.31 -18.26
C SER A 500 32.43 -55.39 -19.00
N ALA A 501 33.07 -56.56 -19.02
CA ALA A 501 34.29 -56.76 -19.82
C ALA A 501 34.03 -56.52 -21.30
N GLY A 502 32.90 -57.02 -21.82
CA GLY A 502 32.38 -56.77 -23.16
C GLY A 502 32.30 -55.28 -23.51
N ALA A 503 31.69 -54.50 -22.63
CA ALA A 503 31.58 -53.06 -22.79
C ALA A 503 32.95 -52.38 -22.82
N VAL A 504 33.85 -52.68 -21.88
CA VAL A 504 35.18 -52.04 -21.82
C VAL A 504 36.05 -52.44 -23.02
N ALA A 505 36.00 -53.70 -23.46
CA ALA A 505 36.73 -54.12 -24.67
C ALA A 505 36.23 -53.40 -25.93
N TYR A 506 34.92 -53.16 -26.01
CA TYR A 506 34.33 -52.37 -27.09
C TYR A 506 34.92 -50.95 -27.10
N LEU A 507 35.01 -50.30 -25.93
CA LEU A 507 35.60 -48.96 -25.80
C LEU A 507 37.08 -48.93 -26.20
N HIS A 508 37.86 -49.96 -25.85
CA HIS A 508 39.30 -49.99 -26.14
C HIS A 508 39.62 -50.28 -27.61
N SER A 509 38.79 -51.06 -28.31
CA SER A 509 39.20 -51.69 -29.58
C SER A 509 38.20 -51.64 -30.74
N SER A 510 36.92 -51.38 -30.47
CA SER A 510 35.84 -51.51 -31.46
C SER A 510 35.12 -50.19 -31.76
N SER A 511 35.45 -49.11 -31.06
CA SER A 511 35.04 -47.75 -31.38
C SER A 511 35.91 -47.13 -32.48
N SER A 512 35.42 -46.07 -33.12
CA SER A 512 36.14 -45.31 -34.17
C SER A 512 37.51 -44.77 -33.70
N THR A 513 37.59 -44.42 -32.42
CA THR A 513 38.83 -44.06 -31.71
C THR A 513 38.86 -44.84 -30.39
N PRO A 514 40.01 -45.38 -29.95
CA PRO A 514 40.12 -46.02 -28.65
C PRO A 514 39.71 -45.06 -27.52
N ILE A 515 38.81 -45.50 -26.66
CA ILE A 515 38.28 -44.73 -25.53
C ILE A 515 38.68 -45.42 -24.23
N TYR A 516 39.45 -44.74 -23.39
CA TYR A 516 39.80 -45.22 -22.05
C TYR A 516 38.81 -44.66 -21.03
N HIS A 517 38.22 -45.53 -20.21
CA HIS A 517 37.14 -45.15 -19.31
C HIS A 517 37.65 -44.38 -18.09
N ARG A 518 38.76 -44.82 -17.49
CA ARG A 518 39.49 -44.21 -16.36
C ARG A 518 38.84 -44.26 -14.98
N ASP A 519 37.55 -44.57 -14.89
CA ASP A 519 36.86 -44.76 -13.60
C ASP A 519 35.98 -46.03 -13.58
N ILE A 520 36.55 -47.18 -13.97
CA ILE A 520 35.87 -48.48 -13.87
C ILE A 520 35.78 -48.90 -12.40
N LYS A 521 34.56 -49.10 -11.91
CA LYS A 521 34.25 -49.55 -10.54
C LYS A 521 32.85 -50.13 -10.46
N SER A 522 32.55 -50.89 -9.41
CA SER A 522 31.22 -51.49 -9.20
C SER A 522 30.10 -50.43 -9.08
N ALA A 523 30.39 -49.22 -8.59
CA ALA A 523 29.42 -48.11 -8.54
C ALA A 523 29.09 -47.51 -9.92
N ASN A 524 29.93 -47.72 -10.93
CA ASN A 524 29.73 -47.24 -12.31
C ASN A 524 29.21 -48.35 -13.25
N ILE A 525 28.85 -49.52 -12.71
CA ILE A 525 28.21 -50.62 -13.42
C ILE A 525 26.76 -50.70 -12.93
N LEU A 526 25.81 -50.28 -13.75
CA LEU A 526 24.38 -50.29 -13.45
C LEU A 526 23.72 -51.58 -13.94
N LEU A 527 22.59 -51.96 -13.35
CA LEU A 527 21.84 -53.17 -13.71
C LEU A 527 20.48 -52.83 -14.31
N ASP A 528 20.21 -53.30 -15.53
CA ASP A 528 18.92 -53.09 -16.20
C ASP A 528 17.81 -53.98 -15.63
N GLU A 529 16.59 -53.88 -16.19
CA GLU A 529 15.41 -54.66 -15.77
C GLU A 529 15.65 -56.18 -15.72
N LYS A 530 16.58 -56.69 -16.53
CA LYS A 530 16.95 -58.11 -16.61
C LYS A 530 18.28 -58.39 -15.92
N TYR A 531 18.74 -57.47 -15.07
CA TYR A 531 20.03 -57.49 -14.37
C TYR A 531 21.23 -57.65 -15.32
N ARG A 532 21.12 -57.12 -16.54
CA ARG A 532 22.24 -56.99 -17.47
C ARG A 532 23.10 -55.81 -17.06
N ALA A 533 24.41 -55.95 -17.19
CA ALA A 533 25.34 -54.90 -16.79
C ALA A 533 25.40 -53.78 -17.82
N LYS A 534 25.38 -52.53 -17.38
CA LYS A 534 25.63 -51.34 -18.20
C LYS A 534 26.69 -50.46 -17.57
N VAL A 535 27.80 -50.24 -18.27
CA VAL A 535 28.85 -49.31 -17.84
C VAL A 535 28.36 -47.88 -18.03
N SER A 536 28.60 -47.04 -17.03
CA SER A 536 28.18 -45.64 -16.97
C SER A 536 29.31 -44.73 -16.50
N ASP A 537 29.06 -43.42 -16.55
CA ASP A 537 29.91 -42.37 -15.98
C ASP A 537 31.22 -42.12 -16.75
N PHE A 538 31.07 -41.50 -17.92
CA PHE A 538 32.15 -41.27 -18.88
C PHE A 538 32.86 -39.91 -18.71
N GLY A 539 32.58 -39.20 -17.61
CA GLY A 539 33.09 -37.84 -17.37
C GLY A 539 34.62 -37.76 -17.31
N THR A 540 35.30 -38.82 -16.85
CA THR A 540 36.78 -38.88 -16.79
C THR A 540 37.41 -39.58 -17.98
N SER A 541 36.60 -40.14 -18.88
CA SER A 541 37.05 -40.93 -20.02
C SER A 541 37.85 -40.09 -21.02
N LYS A 542 38.60 -40.72 -21.94
CA LYS A 542 39.35 -39.99 -22.96
C LYS A 542 39.45 -40.77 -24.26
N ALA A 543 39.10 -40.12 -25.36
CA ALA A 543 39.35 -40.63 -26.71
C ALA A 543 40.81 -40.38 -27.11
N ILE A 544 41.48 -41.41 -27.60
CA ILE A 544 42.91 -41.42 -27.91
C ILE A 544 43.12 -41.50 -29.41
N ASN A 545 44.06 -40.70 -29.93
CA ASN A 545 44.47 -40.82 -31.33
C ASN A 545 45.18 -42.15 -31.56
N ILE A 546 44.97 -42.77 -32.72
CA ILE A 546 45.49 -44.11 -33.06
C ILE A 546 47.02 -44.23 -32.85
N ASP A 547 47.76 -43.13 -33.02
CA ASP A 547 49.22 -43.09 -32.87
C ASP A 547 49.72 -43.01 -31.41
N GLN A 548 48.82 -42.86 -30.44
CA GLN A 548 49.14 -42.70 -29.03
C GLN A 548 48.79 -43.97 -28.24
N THR A 549 49.79 -44.53 -27.54
CA THR A 549 49.60 -45.74 -26.71
C THR A 549 49.24 -45.42 -25.26
N HIS A 550 49.47 -44.19 -24.80
CA HIS A 550 49.24 -43.76 -23.41
C HIS A 550 48.79 -42.30 -23.34
N VAL A 551 48.22 -41.94 -22.19
CA VAL A 551 47.82 -40.58 -21.84
C VAL A 551 48.62 -40.08 -20.66
N THR A 552 49.43 -39.05 -20.88
CA THR A 552 50.06 -38.31 -19.77
C THR A 552 49.08 -37.24 -19.28
N THR A 553 48.56 -37.39 -18.07
CA THR A 553 47.53 -36.49 -17.51
C THR A 553 47.55 -36.53 -15.98
N VAL A 554 46.88 -35.58 -15.33
CA VAL A 554 46.66 -35.59 -13.88
C VAL A 554 46.04 -36.92 -13.48
N VAL A 555 46.51 -37.47 -12.35
CA VAL A 555 45.99 -38.72 -11.80
C VAL A 555 44.52 -38.54 -11.42
N LEU A 556 43.63 -39.22 -12.15
CA LEU A 556 42.18 -39.25 -11.89
C LEU A 556 41.73 -40.70 -11.73
N GLY A 557 40.82 -40.95 -10.79
CA GLY A 557 40.22 -42.26 -10.54
C GLY A 557 39.75 -42.40 -9.10
N THR A 558 39.11 -43.52 -8.78
CA THR A 558 38.61 -43.80 -7.43
C THR A 558 39.64 -44.60 -6.62
N TYR A 559 39.95 -44.15 -5.40
CA TYR A 559 40.82 -44.89 -4.47
C TYR A 559 40.29 -46.32 -4.24
N GLY A 560 41.20 -47.29 -4.24
CA GLY A 560 40.86 -48.73 -4.21
C GLY A 560 40.84 -49.40 -5.60
N TYR A 561 40.51 -48.65 -6.66
CA TYR A 561 40.53 -49.13 -8.05
C TYR A 561 41.73 -48.64 -8.86
N LEU A 562 42.41 -47.61 -8.35
CA LEU A 562 43.46 -46.89 -9.07
C LEU A 562 44.67 -47.79 -9.36
N ASP A 563 45.06 -47.86 -10.63
CA ASP A 563 46.26 -48.57 -11.08
C ASP A 563 47.54 -48.00 -10.44
N PRO A 564 48.32 -48.81 -9.69
CA PRO A 564 49.54 -48.34 -9.05
C PRO A 564 50.63 -47.92 -10.05
N GLU A 565 50.69 -48.53 -11.23
CA GLU A 565 51.63 -48.13 -12.29
C GLU A 565 51.27 -46.74 -12.85
N TYR A 566 49.98 -46.49 -13.10
CA TYR A 566 49.48 -45.18 -13.49
C TYR A 566 49.74 -44.12 -12.42
N PHE A 567 49.46 -44.45 -11.15
CA PHE A 567 49.67 -43.52 -10.03
C PHE A 567 51.14 -43.05 -9.94
N GLN A 568 52.10 -43.95 -10.19
CA GLN A 568 53.52 -43.63 -10.15
C GLN A 568 54.01 -42.93 -11.43
N SER A 569 53.64 -43.46 -12.59
CA SER A 569 54.16 -43.01 -13.90
C SER A 569 53.44 -41.79 -14.47
N HIS A 570 52.23 -41.49 -14.00
CA HIS A 570 51.29 -40.52 -14.59
C HIS A 570 50.88 -40.85 -16.04
N GLN A 571 51.16 -42.07 -16.51
CA GLN A 571 50.80 -42.56 -17.83
C GLN A 571 49.62 -43.52 -17.75
N PHE A 572 48.45 -43.09 -18.21
CA PHE A 572 47.27 -43.94 -18.27
C PHE A 572 47.29 -44.76 -19.57
N THR A 573 47.02 -46.06 -19.47
CA THR A 573 46.93 -46.96 -20.63
C THR A 573 45.63 -47.76 -20.58
N GLU A 574 45.29 -48.47 -21.65
CA GLU A 574 44.21 -49.48 -21.65
C GLU A 574 44.36 -50.50 -20.50
N LYS A 575 45.60 -50.78 -20.07
CA LYS A 575 45.92 -51.72 -18.98
C LYS A 575 45.62 -51.15 -17.60
N SER A 576 45.44 -49.85 -17.47
CA SER A 576 44.99 -49.21 -16.23
C SER A 576 43.49 -49.43 -15.98
N ASP A 577 42.68 -49.44 -17.05
CA ASP A 577 41.27 -49.91 -16.97
C ASP A 577 41.20 -51.41 -16.64
N VAL A 578 42.13 -52.22 -17.17
CA VAL A 578 42.23 -53.65 -16.84
C VAL A 578 42.49 -53.88 -15.35
N TYR A 579 43.38 -53.09 -14.74
CA TYR A 579 43.63 -53.18 -13.30
C TYR A 579 42.37 -52.87 -12.49
N SER A 580 41.70 -51.76 -12.81
CA SER A 580 40.44 -51.34 -12.18
C SER A 580 39.36 -52.43 -12.32
N PHE A 581 39.25 -53.06 -13.50
CA PHE A 581 38.36 -54.18 -13.73
C PHE A 581 38.76 -55.44 -12.94
N GLY A 582 40.06 -55.68 -12.75
CA GLY A 582 40.58 -56.71 -11.85
C GLY A 582 40.05 -56.56 -10.43
N VAL A 583 40.00 -55.33 -9.90
CA VAL A 583 39.40 -55.06 -8.59
C VAL A 583 37.91 -55.40 -8.57
N VAL A 584 37.16 -55.06 -9.64
CA VAL A 584 35.75 -55.45 -9.78
C VAL A 584 35.56 -56.97 -9.79
N LEU A 585 36.46 -57.73 -10.44
CA LEU A 585 36.42 -59.20 -10.38
C LEU A 585 36.63 -59.71 -8.94
N VAL A 586 37.54 -59.09 -8.18
CA VAL A 586 37.76 -59.44 -6.78
C VAL A 586 36.53 -59.10 -5.92
N GLU A 587 35.90 -57.95 -6.12
CA GLU A 587 34.63 -57.62 -5.46
C GLU A 587 33.53 -58.65 -5.77
N LEU A 588 33.43 -59.10 -7.02
CA LEU A 588 32.44 -60.09 -7.44
C LEU A 588 32.65 -61.46 -6.78
N ILE A 589 33.88 -61.91 -6.55
CA ILE A 589 34.12 -63.22 -5.89
C ILE A 589 34.08 -63.14 -4.36
N THR A 590 34.45 -62.00 -3.78
CA THR A 590 34.58 -61.85 -2.32
C THR A 590 33.37 -61.18 -1.65
N GLY A 591 32.61 -60.37 -2.39
CA GLY A 591 31.58 -59.52 -1.83
C GLY A 591 32.12 -58.46 -0.86
N LYS A 592 33.45 -58.24 -0.80
CA LYS A 592 34.11 -57.27 0.07
C LYS A 592 34.27 -55.93 -0.64
N LYS A 593 34.26 -54.84 0.14
CA LYS A 593 34.49 -53.47 -0.37
C LYS A 593 35.93 -53.30 -0.87
N PRO A 594 36.19 -52.45 -1.88
CA PRO A 594 37.52 -52.23 -2.46
C PRO A 594 38.54 -51.62 -1.49
N LEU A 595 38.06 -50.95 -0.44
CA LEU A 595 38.85 -50.45 0.68
C LEU A 595 38.29 -51.05 1.97
N CYS A 596 39.12 -51.82 2.68
CA CYS A 596 38.78 -52.44 3.95
C CYS A 596 39.45 -51.67 5.10
N PRO A 597 38.73 -51.32 6.18
CA PRO A 597 39.36 -50.74 7.36
C PRO A 597 40.22 -51.80 8.06
N THR A 598 41.41 -51.42 8.51
CA THR A 598 42.28 -52.29 9.31
C THR A 598 42.06 -52.03 10.81
N GLY A 599 42.33 -53.03 11.65
CA GLY A 599 42.08 -52.95 13.10
C GLY A 599 42.90 -51.89 13.85
N ASP A 600 43.94 -51.33 13.22
CA ASP A 600 44.77 -50.23 13.70
C ASP A 600 44.26 -48.84 13.25
N GLY A 601 43.09 -48.76 12.62
CA GLY A 601 42.50 -47.52 12.12
C GLY A 601 43.03 -47.08 10.74
N GLY A 602 43.85 -47.91 10.09
CA GLY A 602 44.26 -47.75 8.70
C GLY A 602 43.24 -48.27 7.69
N TRP A 603 43.64 -48.31 6.42
CA TRP A 603 42.86 -48.88 5.32
C TRP A 603 43.78 -49.75 4.46
N ILE A 604 43.32 -50.93 4.07
CA ILE A 604 43.99 -51.81 3.11
C ILE A 604 43.18 -51.91 1.82
N SER A 605 43.87 -51.93 0.68
CA SER A 605 43.25 -52.19 -0.61
C SER A 605 42.86 -53.67 -0.71
N LEU A 606 41.63 -53.92 -1.13
CA LEU A 606 41.14 -55.28 -1.38
C LEU A 606 42.02 -56.03 -2.38
N ALA A 607 42.58 -55.33 -3.37
CA ALA A 607 43.51 -55.92 -4.32
C ALA A 607 44.77 -56.46 -3.63
N THR A 608 45.31 -55.73 -2.66
CA THR A 608 46.49 -56.16 -1.89
C THR A 608 46.16 -57.35 -0.99
N GLU A 609 45.05 -57.29 -0.25
CA GLU A 609 44.59 -58.40 0.60
C GLU A 609 44.36 -59.68 -0.23
N PHE A 610 43.73 -59.55 -1.40
CA PHE A 610 43.48 -60.65 -2.32
C PHE A 610 44.77 -61.27 -2.87
N LEU A 611 45.72 -60.44 -3.31
CA LEU A 611 47.00 -60.94 -3.83
C LEU A 611 47.78 -61.72 -2.76
N THR A 612 47.77 -61.27 -1.50
CA THR A 612 48.39 -62.00 -0.39
C THR A 612 47.73 -63.36 -0.15
N HIS A 613 46.40 -63.44 -0.13
CA HIS A 613 45.70 -64.72 0.03
C HIS A 613 45.90 -65.66 -1.17
N MET A 614 46.04 -65.11 -2.38
CA MET A 614 46.37 -65.90 -3.57
C MET A 614 47.78 -66.49 -3.48
N GLU A 615 48.77 -65.74 -3.00
CA GLU A 615 50.14 -66.22 -2.79
C GLU A 615 50.21 -67.33 -1.73
N GLU A 616 49.39 -67.23 -0.68
CA GLU A 616 49.31 -68.20 0.40
C GLU A 616 48.37 -69.38 0.09
N SER A 617 47.76 -69.43 -1.10
CA SER A 617 46.76 -70.44 -1.48
C SER A 617 45.53 -70.52 -0.57
N ARG A 618 45.10 -69.37 -0.02
CA ARG A 618 43.98 -69.22 0.91
C ARG A 618 42.78 -68.47 0.31
N LEU A 619 42.50 -68.69 -0.98
CA LEU A 619 41.39 -68.01 -1.68
C LEU A 619 40.02 -68.29 -1.04
N LEU A 620 39.79 -69.54 -0.61
CA LEU A 620 38.50 -69.98 -0.05
C LEU A 620 38.08 -69.15 1.16
N ASP A 621 39.05 -68.67 1.95
CA ASP A 621 38.82 -67.83 3.14
C ASP A 621 38.25 -66.44 2.77
N MET A 622 38.39 -66.02 1.51
CA MET A 622 37.90 -64.73 1.02
C MET A 622 36.61 -64.82 0.21
N LEU A 623 36.15 -66.02 -0.16
CA LEU A 623 34.96 -66.17 -0.99
C LEU A 623 33.72 -65.66 -0.26
N ASP A 624 32.83 -65.03 -1.03
CA ASP A 624 31.55 -64.58 -0.50
C ASP A 624 30.71 -65.79 -0.08
N ALA A 625 30.36 -65.89 1.19
CA ALA A 625 29.57 -67.00 1.72
C ALA A 625 28.24 -67.20 0.95
N ARG A 626 27.70 -66.14 0.34
CA ARG A 626 26.44 -66.18 -0.42
C ARG A 626 26.52 -66.95 -1.74
N ILE A 627 27.72 -67.16 -2.29
CA ILE A 627 27.88 -67.78 -3.62
C ILE A 627 28.53 -69.17 -3.58
N ILE A 628 29.09 -69.58 -2.43
CA ILE A 628 29.86 -70.82 -2.29
C ILE A 628 29.06 -72.04 -2.74
N ASP A 629 27.78 -72.11 -2.38
CA ASP A 629 26.91 -73.24 -2.71
C ASP A 629 26.40 -73.24 -4.17
N GLU A 630 26.56 -72.14 -4.89
CA GLU A 630 26.07 -71.98 -6.28
C GLU A 630 27.14 -72.23 -7.34
N GLY A 631 28.42 -72.04 -6.98
CA GLY A 631 29.56 -72.12 -7.89
C GLY A 631 30.46 -73.32 -7.61
N LYS A 632 31.29 -73.69 -8.60
CA LYS A 632 32.31 -74.73 -8.41
C LYS A 632 33.63 -74.10 -8.01
N GLU A 633 34.39 -74.77 -7.15
CA GLU A 633 35.73 -74.33 -6.75
C GLU A 633 36.64 -74.03 -7.95
N ILE A 634 36.58 -74.86 -9.00
CA ILE A 634 37.33 -74.66 -10.25
C ILE A 634 36.96 -73.34 -10.94
N GLU A 635 35.69 -72.94 -10.90
CA GLU A 635 35.23 -71.67 -11.49
C GLU A 635 35.72 -70.48 -10.67
N PHE A 636 35.63 -70.55 -9.33
CA PHE A 636 36.17 -69.52 -8.43
C PHE A 636 37.67 -69.34 -8.62
N MET A 637 38.42 -70.44 -8.66
CA MET A 637 39.87 -70.43 -8.92
C MET A 637 40.20 -69.85 -10.29
N ALA A 638 39.43 -70.17 -11.34
CA ALA A 638 39.66 -69.64 -12.67
C ALA A 638 39.43 -68.11 -12.74
N VAL A 639 38.37 -67.61 -12.11
CA VAL A 639 38.10 -66.16 -12.03
C VAL A 639 39.12 -65.44 -11.16
N ALA A 640 39.52 -66.03 -10.03
CA ALA A 640 40.54 -65.48 -9.15
C ALA A 640 41.91 -65.41 -9.84
N GLU A 641 42.30 -66.44 -10.58
CA GLU A 641 43.54 -66.44 -11.36
C GLU A 641 43.50 -65.39 -12.49
N LEU A 642 42.35 -65.19 -13.12
CA LEU A 642 42.15 -64.10 -14.08
C LEU A 642 42.28 -62.73 -13.40
N ALA A 643 41.63 -62.53 -12.24
CA ALA A 643 41.75 -61.29 -11.46
C ALA A 643 43.20 -61.02 -11.03
N ARG A 644 43.94 -62.04 -10.58
CA ARG A 644 45.36 -61.96 -10.24
C ARG A 644 46.22 -61.49 -11.41
N LYS A 645 45.94 -61.97 -12.64
CA LYS A 645 46.61 -61.49 -13.86
C LYS A 645 46.27 -60.03 -14.17
N CYS A 646 45.02 -59.62 -13.99
CA CYS A 646 44.59 -58.23 -14.18
C CYS A 646 45.26 -57.27 -13.16
N LEU A 647 45.47 -57.73 -11.93
CA LEU A 647 46.07 -56.95 -10.84
C LEU A 647 47.61 -56.96 -10.81
N ASN A 648 48.26 -57.44 -11.88
CA ASN A 648 49.72 -57.45 -11.94
C ASN A 648 50.29 -56.02 -11.83
N MET A 649 51.35 -55.84 -11.04
CA MET A 649 52.01 -54.53 -10.86
C MET A 649 52.63 -53.99 -12.15
N ASN A 650 52.96 -54.86 -13.10
CA ASN A 650 53.44 -54.50 -14.44
C ASN A 650 52.29 -54.63 -15.46
N GLY A 651 51.81 -53.50 -15.96
CA GLY A 651 50.71 -53.41 -16.93
C GLY A 651 50.95 -54.16 -18.22
N LYS A 652 52.20 -54.38 -18.63
CA LYS A 652 52.54 -55.17 -19.82
C LYS A 652 52.20 -56.65 -19.66
N LEU A 653 52.20 -57.17 -18.43
CA LEU A 653 51.86 -58.56 -18.11
C LEU A 653 50.36 -58.77 -17.91
N ARG A 654 49.57 -57.69 -17.79
CA ARG A 654 48.11 -57.77 -17.70
C ARG A 654 47.53 -58.23 -19.04
N PRO A 655 46.46 -59.04 -19.07
CA PRO A 655 45.77 -59.35 -20.31
C PRO A 655 45.08 -58.10 -20.89
N THR A 656 44.66 -58.17 -22.15
CA THR A 656 43.75 -57.20 -22.76
C THR A 656 42.30 -57.49 -22.36
N MET A 657 41.42 -56.49 -22.43
CA MET A 657 39.99 -56.71 -22.16
C MET A 657 39.35 -57.75 -23.10
N ARG A 658 39.86 -57.88 -24.34
CA ARG A 658 39.41 -58.92 -25.27
C ARG A 658 39.80 -60.33 -24.81
N GLU A 659 41.02 -60.52 -24.31
CA GLU A 659 41.46 -61.80 -23.74
C GLU A 659 40.70 -62.15 -22.45
N ILE A 660 40.34 -61.13 -21.65
CA ILE A 660 39.51 -61.29 -20.45
C ILE A 660 38.13 -61.82 -20.82
N ILE A 661 37.48 -61.25 -21.85
CA ILE A 661 36.17 -61.74 -22.33
C ILE A 661 36.26 -63.21 -22.73
N VAL A 662 37.27 -63.58 -23.53
CA VAL A 662 37.45 -64.97 -24.00
C VAL A 662 37.60 -65.93 -22.82
N GLN A 663 38.34 -65.55 -21.78
CA GLN A 663 38.49 -66.36 -20.58
C GLN A 663 37.18 -66.46 -19.77
N LEU A 664 36.48 -65.33 -19.55
CA LEU A 664 35.20 -65.31 -18.83
C LEU A 664 34.12 -66.11 -19.57
N ASP A 665 34.03 -65.99 -20.90
CA ASP A 665 33.10 -66.78 -21.72
C ASP A 665 33.46 -68.27 -21.71
N GLY A 666 34.75 -68.61 -21.66
CA GLY A 666 35.22 -69.97 -21.47
C GLY A 666 34.75 -70.58 -20.15
N ILE A 667 34.90 -69.84 -19.05
CA ILE A 667 34.44 -70.24 -17.71
C ILE A 667 32.91 -70.42 -17.71
N ARG A 668 32.17 -69.47 -18.28
CA ARG A 668 30.70 -69.51 -18.36
C ARG A 668 30.18 -70.65 -19.25
N SER A 669 30.88 -70.98 -20.33
CA SER A 669 30.49 -72.05 -21.25
C SER A 669 30.73 -73.45 -20.68
N ALA A 670 31.74 -73.61 -19.82
CA ALA A 670 31.97 -74.85 -19.06
C ALA A 670 30.78 -75.16 -18.12
N GLN A 671 30.15 -74.12 -17.56
CA GLN A 671 28.92 -74.24 -16.77
C GLN A 671 27.74 -74.75 -17.60
N MET A 672 27.61 -74.28 -18.86
CA MET A 672 26.49 -74.62 -19.73
C MET A 672 26.57 -76.04 -20.32
N ARG A 673 27.78 -76.55 -20.61
CA ARG A 673 27.99 -77.94 -21.07
C ARG A 673 27.57 -78.98 -20.03
N ILE A 674 27.73 -78.68 -18.74
CA ILE A 674 27.39 -79.60 -17.66
C ILE A 674 25.88 -79.63 -17.39
N LEU A 675 25.16 -78.54 -17.63
CA LEU A 675 23.68 -78.50 -17.58
C LEU A 675 23.03 -79.25 -18.75
N THR A 676 23.72 -79.39 -19.88
CA THR A 676 23.25 -80.23 -21.01
C THR A 676 23.53 -81.72 -20.81
N ASP A 677 24.59 -82.10 -20.10
CA ASP A 677 24.90 -83.51 -19.79
C ASP A 677 24.04 -84.11 -18.66
N LEU A 678 23.26 -83.28 -17.94
CA LEU A 678 22.36 -83.72 -16.86
C LEU A 678 20.88 -83.90 -17.29
N ARG A 679 20.55 -83.86 -18.58
CA ARG A 679 19.20 -84.25 -19.06
C ARG A 679 19.17 -85.72 -19.45
N PRO A 680 18.31 -86.57 -18.83
CA PRO A 680 18.08 -87.91 -19.33
C PRO A 680 17.43 -87.86 -20.71
N ALA A 681 17.88 -88.71 -21.61
CA ALA A 681 17.22 -88.97 -22.88
C ALA A 681 15.87 -89.65 -22.61
N GLU A 682 14.76 -88.93 -22.80
CA GLU A 682 13.43 -89.53 -22.90
C GLU A 682 12.73 -89.09 -24.20
N THR A 683 12.76 -90.03 -25.14
CA THR A 683 11.71 -90.42 -26.11
C THR A 683 10.98 -89.37 -26.94
N ASN A 684 11.29 -89.42 -28.24
CA ASN A 684 10.46 -88.96 -29.35
C ASN A 684 9.02 -89.52 -29.27
N HIS A 685 8.03 -88.62 -29.22
CA HIS A 685 6.77 -88.84 -29.92
C HIS A 685 6.32 -87.53 -30.57
N ALA A 686 6.32 -87.57 -31.90
CA ALA A 686 5.76 -86.52 -32.75
C ALA A 686 4.23 -86.62 -32.74
N ILE A 687 3.53 -85.52 -32.48
CA ILE A 687 2.20 -85.27 -33.05
C ILE A 687 2.11 -83.78 -33.42
N THR A 688 1.85 -83.57 -34.71
CA THR A 688 1.57 -82.34 -35.44
C THR A 688 0.21 -81.74 -35.09
N GLU A 689 0.14 -80.40 -35.12
CA GLU A 689 -0.98 -79.51 -35.50
C GLU A 689 -2.44 -79.91 -35.24
N ALA A 690 -3.21 -79.01 -34.60
CA ALA A 690 -4.38 -78.36 -35.23
C ALA A 690 -4.99 -77.24 -34.36
N ILE A 691 -5.44 -76.21 -35.06
CA ILE A 691 -6.10 -74.96 -34.65
C ILE A 691 -7.61 -75.20 -34.42
N ASN A 692 -8.22 -74.49 -33.45
CA ASN A 692 -9.56 -73.85 -33.47
C ASN A 692 -9.93 -73.42 -32.04
N SER A 693 -10.03 -72.11 -31.73
CA SER A 693 -11.15 -71.15 -31.95
C SER A 693 -12.29 -71.27 -30.93
N ASP A 694 -12.55 -70.11 -30.31
CA ASP A 694 -13.79 -69.64 -29.67
C ASP A 694 -14.17 -70.05 -28.23
N GLY A 695 -14.52 -69.03 -27.44
CA GLY A 695 -15.66 -69.14 -26.52
C GLY A 695 -15.51 -68.65 -25.08
N ASP A 696 -15.38 -67.32 -24.91
CA ASP A 696 -15.99 -66.45 -23.88
C ASP A 696 -15.85 -66.73 -22.34
N PRO A 697 -15.56 -65.70 -21.49
CA PRO A 697 -15.42 -65.84 -20.05
C PRO A 697 -16.61 -65.28 -19.26
N PHE A 698 -17.20 -66.05 -18.34
CA PHE A 698 -18.06 -65.51 -17.28
C PHE A 698 -17.92 -66.30 -15.96
N GLY A 699 -17.71 -65.55 -14.87
CA GLY A 699 -17.88 -66.01 -13.49
C GLY A 699 -16.87 -65.33 -12.54
N LYS A 700 -17.22 -64.24 -11.85
CA LYS A 700 -17.82 -64.25 -10.48
C LYS A 700 -17.08 -65.25 -9.58
N GLY A 701 -16.31 -64.88 -8.56
CA GLY A 701 -16.53 -63.86 -7.54
C GLY A 701 -17.33 -64.47 -6.38
N MET A 702 -16.70 -64.59 -5.20
CA MET A 702 -17.23 -64.63 -3.80
C MET A 702 -16.56 -65.69 -2.89
N PHE A 703 -15.83 -65.24 -1.85
CA PHE A 703 -16.14 -65.33 -0.39
C PHE A 703 -15.27 -66.43 0.31
N PHE A 704 -14.76 -66.38 1.56
CA PHE A 704 -15.20 -65.84 2.86
C PHE A 704 -14.02 -65.70 3.88
N ALA A 705 -14.22 -64.81 4.88
CA ALA A 705 -13.96 -64.89 6.35
C ALA A 705 -12.54 -65.17 6.89
N ASP A 706 -11.92 -64.26 7.67
CA ASP A 706 -12.10 -63.92 9.11
C ASP A 706 -11.47 -64.94 10.09
N ASP A 707 -10.49 -64.48 10.87
CA ASP A 707 -10.45 -64.49 12.36
C ASP A 707 -9.01 -64.51 12.95
N ASP A 708 -8.76 -63.48 13.77
CA ASP A 708 -8.02 -63.39 15.04
C ASP A 708 -6.64 -64.06 15.29
N LEU A 709 -5.64 -63.17 15.45
CA LEU A 709 -4.63 -63.00 16.52
C LEU A 709 -4.47 -64.09 17.63
N PRO A 710 -3.24 -64.31 18.14
CA PRO A 710 -2.72 -63.42 19.19
C PRO A 710 -1.21 -63.10 19.16
N ALA A 711 -0.92 -62.04 19.92
CA ALA A 711 0.37 -61.39 20.14
C ALA A 711 1.42 -62.26 20.86
N CYS A 712 2.69 -62.00 20.54
CA CYS A 712 3.83 -62.24 21.42
C CYS A 712 4.73 -61.00 21.43
N SER A 713 4.84 -60.42 22.63
CA SER A 713 5.72 -59.31 23.01
C SER A 713 7.14 -59.80 23.29
N VAL A 714 8.16 -59.10 22.80
CA VAL A 714 9.50 -59.05 23.42
C VAL A 714 10.05 -57.63 23.34
N GLU A 715 10.53 -57.18 24.49
CA GLU A 715 11.01 -55.85 24.83
C GLU A 715 12.27 -55.43 24.05
N ILE A 716 12.32 -54.13 23.75
CA ILE A 716 13.48 -53.42 23.20
C ILE A 716 14.19 -52.72 24.36
N LEU A 717 15.49 -52.97 24.52
CA LEU A 717 16.43 -52.11 25.26
C LEU A 717 17.49 -51.57 24.28
N PRO A 718 18.03 -50.35 24.51
CA PRO A 718 18.65 -49.53 23.49
C PRO A 718 20.18 -49.72 23.43
N LEU A 719 20.75 -49.69 22.23
CA LEU A 719 22.18 -49.46 22.00
C LEU A 719 22.30 -48.15 21.21
N MET A 720 22.57 -47.06 21.92
CA MET A 720 23.90 -46.44 21.99
C MET A 720 24.40 -45.94 20.63
N THR A 721 24.12 -44.66 20.41
CA THR A 721 24.88 -43.73 19.57
C THR A 721 26.36 -43.70 20.00
N CYS A 722 27.28 -43.80 19.04
CA CYS A 722 28.65 -43.34 19.22
C CYS A 722 28.97 -42.27 18.17
N ASN A 723 29.51 -41.17 18.70
CA ASN A 723 29.94 -39.93 18.07
C ASN A 723 30.94 -40.10 16.93
#